data_AF-A0A7C6TH94-F1
#
_entry.id   AF-A0A7C6TH94-F1
#
_cell.length_a   1.000
_cell.length_b   1.000
_cell.length_c   1.000
_cell.angle_alpha   90.00
_cell.angle_beta   90.00
_cell.angle_gamma   90.00
#
_symmetry.space_group_name_H-M   'P 1'
#
loop_
_entity.id
_entity.type
_entity.pdbx_description
1 polymer ?
#
loop_
_entity_poly.entity_id
_entity_poly.type
_entity_poly.pdbx_seq_one_letter_code
_entity_poly.pdbx_strand_id
1 'polypeptide(L)'
;MAHARVAVVRVTESIGEAVRHGIGLLGGIERYVRPGALVAIKVNMFTRAVPESGKVTHPAVVLEVARLCHACGARVVVIERSPHYDLIFKGYEEIARYAELVSLDTAEHRHISLSGARTLAHQVPWPTIVDACDVFINIPGLRTHALTKFSNGMKNLMGLMPDMATRYVHQYGLDGSICDLNYRRPSDLVITDAVYTLEGNFPSEGTPVRTDLITVADNVVAADLVGTRIVGQDPAEVFHLQEAIARRMGPANLDAIELVGDDLAEATAGVRIAPAPRDPEPYCGQHRLLADWVCASCRQALAGGLLAASHRPSLAAMEGVTIIAGPQTTEPQVEGGRALIYGNCAYRYRHLGHYEPGCPPLAYQVGKGLDELLVRPMRAAMCSIAWRDEAIEDVAPRVAAAGYAGIEVWGPHVDRLIAEGGRVEALAQQLRDLGLEVPMVSAYFDLVDDLEGSLATADRVLGYCRALDAPLLRVFTGGGNSAEASIGVWRAVVAGLQRMGAMAAAVGVTLALETHDGHLHDTTDSTLRLIRQANVPHLAVNLDICNLYARGEDPVAALKRLEPYVRILHLKNVRCEGGRWQSGLPLEDGAMDYQTFLAALADSRYDGYVSVEWFGPAPDAAAVSELAYLRRVLGGRLEGKDA
;
A
#
# COMPACT_ATOMS: atom_id res chain seq x y z
N MET A 1 -34.36 -28.36 -23.14
CA MET A 1 -32.99 -27.81 -23.23
C MET A 1 -32.06 -28.90 -22.76
N ALA A 2 -30.93 -29.15 -23.45
CA ALA A 2 -29.97 -30.12 -22.93
C ALA A 2 -29.55 -29.70 -21.53
N HIS A 3 -29.55 -30.63 -20.58
CA HIS A 3 -29.10 -30.35 -19.21
C HIS A 3 -27.62 -29.96 -19.26
N ALA A 4 -27.24 -28.89 -18.56
CA ALA A 4 -25.83 -28.56 -18.37
C ALA A 4 -25.18 -29.70 -17.59
N ARG A 5 -23.95 -30.08 -17.95
CA ARG A 5 -23.26 -31.22 -17.34
C ARG A 5 -22.04 -30.74 -16.57
N VAL A 6 -21.87 -31.27 -15.36
CA VAL A 6 -20.69 -31.01 -14.52
C VAL A 6 -20.09 -32.34 -14.06
N ALA A 7 -18.83 -32.58 -14.43
CA ALA A 7 -18.03 -33.66 -13.88
C ALA A 7 -17.40 -33.22 -12.56
N VAL A 8 -17.48 -34.09 -11.55
CA VAL A 8 -16.78 -33.95 -10.27
C VAL A 8 -15.75 -35.08 -10.19
N VAL A 9 -14.48 -34.73 -9.96
CA VAL A 9 -13.38 -35.71 -9.94
C VAL A 9 -12.47 -35.44 -8.75
N ARG A 10 -12.28 -36.44 -7.90
CA ARG A 10 -11.27 -36.44 -6.83
C ARG A 10 -9.87 -36.61 -7.43
N VAL A 11 -8.94 -35.83 -6.92
CA VAL A 11 -7.51 -35.93 -7.24
C VAL A 11 -6.88 -36.92 -6.28
N THR A 12 -6.57 -38.12 -6.77
CA THR A 12 -5.94 -39.18 -5.96
C THR A 12 -4.42 -39.23 -6.16
N GLU A 13 -3.98 -39.42 -7.40
CA GLU A 13 -2.56 -39.60 -7.74
C GLU A 13 -1.99 -38.43 -8.53
N SER A 14 -2.71 -37.97 -9.57
CA SER A 14 -2.23 -36.94 -10.50
C SER A 14 -3.33 -35.95 -10.87
N ILE A 15 -3.02 -34.66 -10.76
CA ILE A 15 -3.90 -33.56 -11.20
C ILE A 15 -4.20 -33.68 -12.70
N GLY A 16 -3.21 -34.01 -13.52
CA GLY A 16 -3.40 -34.18 -14.96
C GLY A 16 -4.34 -35.35 -15.31
N GLU A 17 -4.30 -36.44 -14.55
CA GLU A 17 -5.24 -37.55 -14.74
C GLU A 17 -6.67 -37.18 -14.37
N ALA A 18 -6.85 -36.46 -13.26
CA ALA A 18 -8.16 -35.94 -12.86
C ALA A 18 -8.76 -35.00 -13.92
N VAL A 19 -7.93 -34.11 -14.49
CA VAL A 19 -8.34 -33.22 -15.60
C VAL A 19 -8.75 -34.02 -16.83
N ARG A 20 -7.93 -35.00 -17.27
CA ARG A 20 -8.27 -35.88 -18.41
C ARG A 20 -9.58 -36.62 -18.17
N HIS A 21 -9.75 -37.18 -16.99
CA HIS A 21 -10.94 -37.94 -16.63
C HIS A 21 -12.19 -37.05 -16.65
N GLY A 22 -12.12 -35.86 -16.02
CA GLY A 22 -13.22 -34.89 -16.00
C GLY A 22 -13.64 -34.45 -17.40
N ILE A 23 -12.67 -34.13 -18.28
CA ILE A 23 -12.94 -33.78 -19.68
C ILE A 23 -13.54 -34.99 -20.44
N GLY A 24 -13.04 -36.20 -20.17
CA GLY A 24 -13.58 -37.44 -20.75
C GLY A 24 -15.06 -37.68 -20.41
N LEU A 25 -15.47 -37.41 -19.17
CA LEU A 25 -16.87 -37.50 -18.73
C LEU A 25 -17.81 -36.51 -19.45
N LEU A 26 -17.26 -35.41 -20.00
CA LEU A 26 -17.99 -34.46 -20.83
C LEU A 26 -17.95 -34.79 -22.33
N GLY A 27 -17.32 -35.91 -22.71
CA GLY A 27 -17.23 -36.40 -24.09
C GLY A 27 -15.90 -36.11 -24.78
N GLY A 28 -14.84 -35.79 -24.03
CA GLY A 28 -13.50 -35.56 -24.57
C GLY A 28 -13.25 -34.11 -25.01
N ILE A 29 -11.98 -33.77 -25.21
CA ILE A 29 -11.58 -32.41 -25.62
C ILE A 29 -11.97 -32.15 -27.08
N GLU A 30 -12.03 -33.20 -27.89
CA GLU A 30 -12.35 -33.21 -29.32
C GLU A 30 -13.80 -32.77 -29.60
N ARG A 31 -14.67 -32.82 -28.57
CA ARG A 31 -16.01 -32.25 -28.64
C ARG A 31 -15.98 -30.73 -28.81
N TYR A 32 -14.96 -30.07 -28.26
CA TYR A 32 -14.83 -28.61 -28.23
C TYR A 32 -13.77 -28.11 -29.22
N VAL A 33 -12.64 -28.83 -29.31
CA VAL A 33 -11.45 -28.39 -30.05
C VAL A 33 -11.32 -29.15 -31.37
N ARG A 34 -11.21 -28.40 -32.48
CA ARG A 34 -10.97 -28.94 -33.83
C ARG A 34 -9.55 -28.63 -34.29
N PRO A 35 -8.99 -29.41 -35.24
CA PRO A 35 -7.70 -29.08 -35.85
C PRO A 35 -7.67 -27.66 -36.44
N GLY A 36 -6.62 -26.91 -36.14
CA GLY A 36 -6.45 -25.53 -36.57
C GLY A 36 -7.20 -24.47 -35.74
N ALA A 37 -8.07 -24.87 -34.80
CA ALA A 37 -8.79 -23.93 -33.95
C ALA A 37 -7.83 -23.10 -33.08
N LEU A 38 -8.16 -21.83 -32.87
CA LEU A 38 -7.50 -20.98 -31.88
C LEU A 38 -8.19 -21.17 -30.52
N VAL A 39 -7.47 -21.76 -29.58
CA VAL A 39 -7.93 -22.02 -28.21
C VAL A 39 -7.31 -21.00 -27.27
N ALA A 40 -8.14 -20.19 -26.62
CA ALA A 40 -7.73 -19.30 -25.53
C ALA A 40 -8.03 -19.96 -24.18
N ILE A 41 -7.00 -20.18 -23.37
CA ILE A 41 -7.10 -20.73 -22.01
C ILE A 41 -6.96 -19.59 -21.02
N LYS A 42 -8.06 -19.18 -20.38
CA LYS A 42 -8.05 -18.16 -19.33
C LYS A 42 -7.80 -18.80 -17.97
N VAL A 43 -6.60 -18.61 -17.44
CA VAL A 43 -6.21 -19.06 -16.09
C VAL A 43 -6.53 -17.99 -15.05
N ASN A 44 -6.28 -18.25 -13.77
CA ASN A 44 -6.40 -17.28 -12.69
C ASN A 44 -5.03 -16.99 -12.07
N MET A 45 -4.40 -15.86 -12.40
CA MET A 45 -3.04 -15.52 -11.92
C MET A 45 -2.88 -14.04 -11.59
N PHE A 46 -3.91 -13.39 -11.02
CA PHE A 46 -3.90 -11.94 -10.78
C PHE A 46 -2.84 -11.47 -9.76
N THR A 47 -2.36 -12.35 -8.88
CA THR A 47 -1.39 -12.04 -7.81
C THR A 47 -0.16 -12.93 -7.92
N ARG A 48 0.98 -12.41 -7.45
CA ARG A 48 2.23 -13.16 -7.36
C ARG A 48 2.19 -14.13 -6.17
N ALA A 49 1.90 -15.40 -6.42
CA ALA A 49 1.82 -16.44 -5.38
C ALA A 49 2.22 -17.82 -5.92
N VAL A 50 2.49 -18.77 -5.03
CA VAL A 50 2.71 -20.18 -5.40
C VAL A 50 1.38 -20.92 -5.55
N PRO A 51 1.29 -21.99 -6.37
CA PRO A 51 0.04 -22.73 -6.61
C PRO A 51 -0.65 -23.25 -5.33
N GLU A 52 0.13 -23.71 -4.36
CA GLU A 52 -0.35 -24.26 -3.08
C GLU A 52 -1.06 -23.21 -2.21
N SER A 53 -0.91 -21.92 -2.55
CA SER A 53 -1.63 -20.84 -1.88
C SER A 53 -3.12 -20.80 -2.23
N GLY A 54 -3.58 -21.51 -3.27
CA GLY A 54 -4.96 -21.42 -3.79
C GLY A 54 -5.33 -20.07 -4.42
N LYS A 55 -4.39 -19.10 -4.45
CA LYS A 55 -4.63 -17.76 -5.02
C LYS A 55 -4.51 -17.74 -6.54
N VAL A 56 -3.78 -18.70 -7.11
CA VAL A 56 -3.49 -18.84 -8.54
C VAL A 56 -3.81 -20.25 -9.02
N THR A 57 -4.16 -20.41 -10.29
CA THR A 57 -4.43 -21.71 -10.92
C THR A 57 -3.18 -22.60 -10.89
N HIS A 58 -3.38 -23.87 -10.53
CA HIS A 58 -2.32 -24.87 -10.48
C HIS A 58 -1.78 -25.17 -11.90
N PRO A 59 -0.46 -25.01 -12.14
CA PRO A 59 0.13 -25.16 -13.48
C PRO A 59 -0.08 -26.54 -14.10
N ALA A 60 -0.14 -27.60 -13.28
CA ALA A 60 -0.46 -28.96 -13.77
C ALA A 60 -1.82 -29.05 -14.48
N VAL A 61 -2.83 -28.26 -14.04
CA VAL A 61 -4.13 -28.19 -14.73
C VAL A 61 -3.95 -27.54 -16.10
N VAL A 62 -3.24 -26.41 -16.14
CA VAL A 62 -2.98 -25.64 -17.37
C VAL A 62 -2.21 -26.48 -18.39
N LEU A 63 -1.14 -27.14 -17.95
CA LEU A 63 -0.31 -28.02 -18.76
C LEU A 63 -1.14 -29.11 -19.41
N GLU A 64 -1.97 -29.80 -18.62
CA GLU A 64 -2.73 -30.92 -19.16
C GLU A 64 -3.76 -30.46 -20.20
N VAL A 65 -4.46 -29.36 -19.94
CA VAL A 65 -5.42 -28.80 -20.89
C VAL A 65 -4.72 -28.33 -22.17
N ALA A 66 -3.59 -27.63 -22.04
CA ALA A 66 -2.81 -27.17 -23.19
C ALA A 66 -2.32 -28.35 -24.03
N ARG A 67 -1.84 -29.42 -23.40
CA ARG A 67 -1.38 -30.65 -24.05
C ARG A 67 -2.51 -31.34 -24.81
N LEU A 68 -3.70 -31.45 -24.22
CA LEU A 68 -4.88 -32.02 -24.87
C LEU A 68 -5.32 -31.21 -26.08
N CYS A 69 -5.40 -29.88 -25.95
CA CYS A 69 -5.77 -29.01 -27.06
C CYS A 69 -4.74 -29.05 -28.20
N HIS A 70 -3.45 -29.03 -27.85
CA HIS A 70 -2.35 -29.13 -28.81
C HIS A 70 -2.38 -30.46 -29.56
N ALA A 71 -2.69 -31.57 -28.88
CA ALA A 71 -2.82 -32.89 -29.50
C ALA A 71 -3.95 -32.96 -30.54
N CYS A 72 -4.99 -32.12 -30.42
CA CYS A 72 -6.02 -31.96 -31.45
C CYS A 72 -5.55 -31.13 -32.67
N GLY A 73 -4.32 -30.62 -32.67
CA GLY A 73 -3.78 -29.74 -33.71
C GLY A 73 -4.25 -28.29 -33.60
N ALA A 74 -4.65 -27.84 -32.41
CA ALA A 74 -5.06 -26.45 -32.17
C ALA A 74 -3.87 -25.51 -31.94
N ARG A 75 -4.08 -24.23 -32.22
CA ARG A 75 -3.21 -23.14 -31.77
C ARG A 75 -3.66 -22.73 -30.37
N VAL A 76 -2.83 -22.97 -29.36
CA VAL A 76 -3.20 -22.73 -27.97
C VAL A 76 -2.52 -21.47 -27.44
N VAL A 77 -3.28 -20.62 -26.75
CA VAL A 77 -2.77 -19.43 -26.06
C VAL A 77 -3.29 -19.45 -24.63
N VAL A 78 -2.40 -19.36 -23.65
CA VAL A 78 -2.75 -19.15 -22.25
C VAL A 78 -2.76 -17.66 -21.98
N ILE A 79 -3.89 -17.14 -21.52
CA ILE A 79 -4.10 -15.73 -21.27
C ILE A 79 -4.37 -15.44 -19.80
N GLU A 80 -3.77 -14.36 -19.31
CA GLU A 80 -4.13 -13.71 -18.04
C GLU A 80 -3.62 -12.27 -18.08
N ARG A 81 -4.19 -11.38 -17.28
CA ARG A 81 -3.67 -10.03 -17.08
C ARG A 81 -2.18 -10.01 -16.72
N SER A 82 -1.81 -10.70 -15.64
CA SER A 82 -0.48 -10.59 -15.02
C SER A 82 0.61 -11.35 -15.78
N PRO A 83 1.81 -10.78 -15.98
CA PRO A 83 2.92 -11.41 -16.71
C PRO A 83 3.75 -12.38 -15.84
N HIS A 84 3.22 -12.89 -14.73
CA HIS A 84 4.00 -13.63 -13.72
C HIS A 84 4.21 -15.12 -14.03
N TYR A 85 4.24 -15.48 -15.32
CA TYR A 85 4.39 -16.86 -15.77
C TYR A 85 5.67 -17.51 -15.26
N ASP A 86 6.80 -16.81 -15.29
CA ASP A 86 8.11 -17.34 -14.85
C ASP A 86 8.13 -17.78 -13.37
N LEU A 87 7.31 -17.14 -12.53
CA LEU A 87 7.19 -17.55 -11.13
C LEU A 87 6.17 -18.68 -10.97
N ILE A 88 4.97 -18.48 -11.50
CA ILE A 88 3.83 -19.35 -11.20
C ILE A 88 3.97 -20.68 -11.93
N PHE A 89 4.55 -20.69 -13.14
CA PHE A 89 4.80 -21.91 -13.93
C PHE A 89 6.21 -22.47 -13.72
N LYS A 90 6.92 -22.04 -12.66
CA LYS A 90 8.20 -22.63 -12.30
C LYS A 90 8.05 -24.13 -12.06
N GLY A 91 8.85 -24.94 -12.75
CA GLY A 91 8.73 -26.40 -12.76
C GLY A 91 7.71 -26.97 -13.77
N TYR A 92 7.05 -26.11 -14.52
CA TYR A 92 6.09 -26.44 -15.59
C TYR A 92 6.41 -25.67 -16.88
N GLU A 93 7.70 -25.40 -17.13
CA GLU A 93 8.18 -24.65 -18.30
C GLU A 93 7.78 -25.32 -19.62
N GLU A 94 7.49 -26.62 -19.59
CA GLU A 94 6.98 -27.36 -20.75
C GLU A 94 5.63 -26.87 -21.27
N ILE A 95 4.85 -26.10 -20.50
CA ILE A 95 3.62 -25.45 -20.99
C ILE A 95 3.90 -24.64 -22.26
N ALA A 96 5.05 -23.96 -22.32
CA ALA A 96 5.46 -23.15 -23.46
C ALA A 96 5.70 -23.96 -24.75
N ARG A 97 5.79 -25.30 -24.67
CA ARG A 97 5.84 -26.18 -25.85
C ARG A 97 4.48 -26.37 -26.50
N TYR A 98 3.41 -26.23 -25.72
CA TYR A 98 2.04 -26.52 -26.15
C TYR A 98 1.21 -25.25 -26.37
N ALA A 99 1.52 -24.17 -25.65
CA ALA A 99 0.79 -22.92 -25.70
C ALA A 99 1.68 -21.67 -25.65
N GLU A 100 1.27 -20.63 -26.36
CA GLU A 100 1.83 -19.28 -26.22
C GLU A 100 1.33 -18.64 -24.92
N LEU A 101 2.20 -17.99 -24.16
CA LEU A 101 1.84 -17.31 -22.91
C LEU A 101 1.67 -15.81 -23.18
N VAL A 102 0.46 -15.28 -23.00
CA VAL A 102 0.12 -13.90 -23.37
C VAL A 102 -0.44 -13.14 -22.17
N SER A 103 0.29 -12.11 -21.76
CA SER A 103 -0.20 -11.12 -20.79
C SER A 103 -1.18 -10.17 -21.46
N LEU A 104 -2.38 -10.06 -20.87
CA LEU A 104 -3.39 -9.11 -21.34
C LEU A 104 -3.05 -7.67 -20.94
N ASP A 105 -2.05 -7.40 -20.11
CA ASP A 105 -1.61 -6.00 -19.91
C ASP A 105 -0.85 -5.45 -21.13
N THR A 106 -0.29 -6.32 -21.97
CA THR A 106 0.50 -5.94 -23.15
C THR A 106 -0.11 -6.37 -24.48
N ALA A 107 -1.12 -7.24 -24.46
CA ALA A 107 -1.83 -7.67 -25.66
C ALA A 107 -2.60 -6.53 -26.36
N GLU A 108 -3.02 -6.75 -27.60
CA GLU A 108 -3.85 -5.78 -28.34
C GLU A 108 -5.28 -5.72 -27.74
N HIS A 109 -5.77 -4.49 -27.53
CA HIS A 109 -7.13 -4.23 -27.06
C HIS A 109 -7.87 -3.30 -28.01
N ARG A 110 -9.19 -3.46 -28.07
CA ARG A 110 -10.10 -2.51 -28.71
C ARG A 110 -11.11 -1.98 -27.69
N HIS A 111 -11.34 -0.68 -27.72
CA HIS A 111 -12.39 -0.07 -26.91
C HIS A 111 -13.75 -0.37 -27.55
N ILE A 112 -14.56 -1.19 -26.88
CA ILE A 112 -15.86 -1.62 -27.39
C ILE A 112 -16.93 -1.48 -26.32
N SER A 113 -18.16 -1.25 -26.75
CA SER A 113 -19.34 -1.47 -25.90
C SER A 113 -19.67 -2.95 -25.90
N LEU A 114 -19.90 -3.52 -24.71
CA LEU A 114 -20.26 -4.92 -24.56
C LEU A 114 -21.74 -5.11 -24.96
N SER A 115 -21.99 -5.79 -26.08
CA SER A 115 -23.36 -6.06 -26.52
C SER A 115 -24.13 -6.86 -25.45
N GLY A 116 -25.32 -6.37 -25.08
CA GLY A 116 -26.16 -6.98 -24.05
C GLY A 116 -25.75 -6.68 -22.60
N ALA A 117 -24.73 -5.85 -22.38
CA ALA A 117 -24.39 -5.38 -21.04
C ALA A 117 -25.50 -4.51 -20.44
N ARG A 118 -25.77 -4.68 -19.15
CA ARG A 118 -26.73 -3.86 -18.38
C ARG A 118 -26.06 -2.95 -17.36
N THR A 119 -24.84 -3.29 -16.95
CA THR A 119 -24.08 -2.63 -15.89
C THR A 119 -22.84 -1.95 -16.48
N LEU A 120 -22.00 -2.68 -17.23
CA LEU A 120 -20.86 -2.13 -17.99
C LEU A 120 -21.33 -1.43 -19.27
N ALA A 121 -22.08 -0.33 -19.11
CA ALA A 121 -22.71 0.40 -20.21
C ALA A 121 -21.74 1.28 -21.02
N HIS A 122 -20.48 1.40 -20.60
CA HIS A 122 -19.44 2.19 -21.29
C HIS A 122 -18.49 1.31 -22.10
N GLN A 123 -17.72 1.95 -22.99
CA GLN A 123 -16.67 1.25 -23.71
C GLN A 123 -15.57 0.78 -22.76
N VAL A 124 -15.18 -0.49 -22.88
CA VAL A 124 -14.08 -1.09 -22.11
C VAL A 124 -12.97 -1.56 -23.06
N PRO A 125 -11.70 -1.55 -22.63
CA PRO A 125 -10.62 -2.16 -23.38
C PRO A 125 -10.81 -3.68 -23.39
N TRP A 126 -11.25 -4.21 -24.52
CA TRP A 126 -11.51 -5.63 -24.72
C TRP A 126 -10.36 -6.30 -25.48
N PRO A 127 -9.78 -7.41 -24.98
CA PRO A 127 -8.65 -8.05 -25.65
C PRO A 127 -9.09 -8.70 -26.96
N THR A 128 -8.41 -8.38 -28.06
CA THR A 128 -8.80 -8.87 -29.40
C THR A 128 -8.72 -10.38 -29.52
N ILE A 129 -7.80 -11.01 -28.79
CA ILE A 129 -7.63 -12.47 -28.75
C ILE A 129 -8.87 -13.20 -28.25
N VAL A 130 -9.66 -12.59 -27.35
CA VAL A 130 -10.88 -13.19 -26.80
C VAL A 130 -11.98 -13.28 -27.87
N ASP A 131 -12.03 -12.32 -28.79
CA ASP A 131 -12.95 -12.33 -29.93
C ASP A 131 -12.45 -13.19 -31.09
N ALA A 132 -11.13 -13.30 -31.24
CA ALA A 132 -10.53 -14.08 -32.32
C ALA A 132 -10.52 -15.59 -32.04
N CYS A 133 -10.59 -16.01 -30.78
CA CYS A 133 -10.52 -17.43 -30.42
C CYS A 133 -11.80 -18.19 -30.81
N ASP A 134 -11.62 -19.40 -31.34
CA ASP A 134 -12.71 -20.32 -31.67
C ASP A 134 -13.25 -21.02 -30.42
N VAL A 135 -12.37 -21.27 -29.44
CA VAL A 135 -12.69 -21.96 -28.18
C VAL A 135 -12.09 -21.20 -27.00
N PHE A 136 -12.92 -20.90 -26.00
CA PHE A 136 -12.52 -20.23 -24.78
C PHE A 136 -12.69 -21.16 -23.58
N ILE A 137 -11.58 -21.66 -23.07
CA ILE A 137 -11.51 -22.56 -21.90
C ILE A 137 -11.17 -21.71 -20.68
N ASN A 138 -12.01 -21.76 -19.66
CA ASN A 138 -11.85 -20.99 -18.43
C ASN A 138 -11.39 -21.91 -17.30
N ILE A 139 -10.25 -21.59 -16.67
CA ILE A 139 -9.66 -22.38 -15.58
C ILE A 139 -9.58 -21.54 -14.30
N PRO A 140 -10.72 -21.32 -13.60
CA PRO A 140 -10.75 -20.57 -12.35
C PRO A 140 -10.16 -21.38 -11.19
N GLY A 141 -9.70 -20.68 -10.14
CA GLY A 141 -9.53 -21.26 -8.81
C GLY A 141 -10.79 -21.04 -7.95
N LEU A 142 -11.16 -22.03 -7.13
CA LEU A 142 -12.35 -21.98 -6.28
C LEU A 142 -12.08 -21.26 -4.95
N ARG A 143 -12.94 -20.29 -4.59
CA ARG A 143 -12.72 -19.49 -3.39
C ARG A 143 -13.92 -18.70 -2.89
N THR A 144 -13.87 -18.39 -1.60
CA THR A 144 -14.70 -17.34 -0.98
C THR A 144 -14.13 -15.95 -1.30
N HIS A 145 -14.93 -14.90 -1.18
CA HIS A 145 -14.52 -13.54 -1.55
C HIS A 145 -15.13 -12.46 -0.66
N ALA A 146 -14.35 -11.44 -0.29
CA ALA A 146 -14.71 -10.38 0.64
C ALA A 146 -15.93 -9.54 0.21
N LEU A 147 -16.10 -9.28 -1.09
CA LEU A 147 -17.22 -8.49 -1.62
C LEU A 147 -18.35 -9.35 -2.21
N THR A 148 -18.04 -10.16 -3.23
CA THR A 148 -19.04 -10.99 -3.95
C THR A 148 -19.41 -12.29 -3.22
N LYS A 149 -18.84 -12.53 -2.02
CA LYS A 149 -18.97 -13.77 -1.19
C LYS A 149 -18.35 -15.02 -1.80
N PHE A 150 -18.37 -15.12 -3.12
CA PHE A 150 -17.93 -16.27 -3.91
C PHE A 150 -17.13 -15.81 -5.13
N SER A 151 -16.19 -16.65 -5.56
CA SER A 151 -15.41 -16.46 -6.76
C SER A 151 -15.05 -17.80 -7.38
N ASN A 152 -15.49 -18.01 -8.62
CA ASN A 152 -15.08 -19.14 -9.45
C ASN A 152 -15.02 -18.73 -10.94
N GLY A 153 -15.74 -19.42 -11.83
CA GLY A 153 -15.67 -19.27 -13.27
C GLY A 153 -16.15 -17.92 -13.75
N MET A 154 -17.30 -17.45 -13.26
CA MET A 154 -17.85 -16.17 -13.72
C MET A 154 -16.92 -15.01 -13.37
N LYS A 155 -16.47 -14.94 -12.12
CA LYS A 155 -15.61 -13.85 -11.64
C LYS A 155 -14.20 -13.90 -12.25
N ASN A 156 -13.74 -15.06 -12.74
CA ASN A 156 -12.43 -15.17 -13.39
C ASN A 156 -12.28 -14.29 -14.63
N LEU A 157 -13.39 -14.00 -15.32
CA LEU A 157 -13.40 -13.12 -16.51
C LEU A 157 -13.12 -11.66 -16.18
N MET A 158 -13.15 -11.25 -14.91
CA MET A 158 -12.66 -9.92 -14.52
C MET A 158 -11.19 -9.71 -14.95
N GLY A 159 -10.40 -10.79 -15.00
CA GLY A 159 -9.01 -10.75 -15.47
C GLY A 159 -8.84 -10.49 -16.97
N LEU A 160 -9.94 -10.34 -17.74
CA LEU A 160 -9.87 -9.87 -19.13
C LEU A 160 -9.65 -8.35 -19.23
N MET A 161 -9.85 -7.61 -18.14
CA MET A 161 -9.67 -6.16 -18.13
C MET A 161 -8.20 -5.82 -17.82
N PRO A 162 -7.47 -5.20 -18.76
CA PRO A 162 -6.07 -4.86 -18.56
C PRO A 162 -5.89 -3.77 -17.52
N ASP A 163 -4.76 -3.82 -16.80
CA ASP A 163 -4.26 -2.78 -15.92
C ASP A 163 -5.36 -2.17 -15.01
N MET A 164 -5.48 -0.84 -14.98
CA MET A 164 -6.41 -0.11 -14.14
C MET A 164 -7.86 -0.20 -14.63
N ALA A 165 -8.12 -0.75 -15.82
CA ALA A 165 -9.48 -0.91 -16.35
C ALA A 165 -10.32 -1.90 -15.54
N THR A 166 -9.69 -2.80 -14.76
CA THR A 166 -10.41 -3.63 -13.77
C THR A 166 -11.19 -2.78 -12.75
N ARG A 167 -10.82 -1.51 -12.54
CA ARG A 167 -11.59 -0.57 -11.68
C ARG A 167 -12.97 -0.27 -12.24
N TYR A 168 -13.16 -0.29 -13.57
CA TYR A 168 -14.48 -0.07 -14.18
C TYR A 168 -15.48 -1.12 -13.72
N VAL A 169 -15.07 -2.39 -13.63
CA VAL A 169 -15.91 -3.48 -13.10
C VAL A 169 -16.44 -3.15 -11.70
N HIS A 170 -15.63 -2.51 -10.86
CA HIS A 170 -16.04 -2.13 -9.51
C HIS A 170 -16.92 -0.87 -9.51
N GLN A 171 -16.57 0.14 -10.30
CA GLN A 171 -17.23 1.45 -10.32
C GLN A 171 -18.65 1.40 -10.89
N TYR A 172 -18.90 0.59 -11.92
CA TYR A 172 -20.23 0.47 -12.52
C TYR A 172 -21.15 -0.50 -11.77
N GLY A 173 -20.59 -1.32 -10.88
CA GLY A 173 -21.30 -2.33 -10.11
C GLY A 173 -20.68 -3.70 -10.32
N LEU A 174 -20.07 -4.25 -9.27
CA LEU A 174 -19.22 -5.44 -9.34
C LEU A 174 -19.96 -6.68 -9.87
N ASP A 175 -21.06 -7.07 -9.24
CA ASP A 175 -21.80 -8.29 -9.59
C ASP A 175 -22.39 -8.23 -11.01
N GLY A 176 -23.02 -7.12 -11.37
CA GLY A 176 -23.60 -6.96 -12.70
C GLY A 176 -22.55 -6.87 -13.81
N SER A 177 -21.40 -6.27 -13.53
CA SER A 177 -20.26 -6.23 -14.45
C SER A 177 -19.67 -7.64 -14.68
N ILE A 178 -19.56 -8.47 -13.63
CA ILE A 178 -19.17 -9.87 -13.78
C ILE A 178 -20.13 -10.61 -14.72
N CYS A 179 -21.43 -10.39 -14.54
CA CYS A 179 -22.45 -10.99 -15.40
C CYS A 179 -22.33 -10.53 -16.87
N ASP A 180 -22.07 -9.25 -17.10
CA ASP A 180 -21.92 -8.68 -18.46
C ASP A 180 -20.71 -9.26 -19.22
N LEU A 181 -19.59 -9.46 -18.55
CA LEU A 181 -18.39 -10.08 -19.15
C LEU A 181 -18.68 -11.51 -19.64
N ASN A 182 -19.38 -12.30 -18.81
CA ASN A 182 -19.78 -13.67 -19.14
C ASN A 182 -20.86 -13.71 -20.23
N TYR A 183 -21.72 -12.69 -20.30
CA TYR A 183 -22.70 -12.56 -21.37
C TYR A 183 -22.02 -12.26 -22.71
N ARG A 184 -20.96 -11.43 -22.71
CA ARG A 184 -20.20 -11.09 -23.92
C ARG A 184 -19.37 -12.25 -24.46
N ARG A 185 -18.67 -12.97 -23.58
CA ARG A 185 -17.90 -14.18 -23.93
C ARG A 185 -18.25 -15.31 -22.97
N PRO A 186 -19.25 -16.13 -23.30
CA PRO A 186 -19.48 -17.39 -22.61
C PRO A 186 -18.23 -18.26 -22.68
N SER A 187 -17.96 -19.01 -21.61
CA SER A 187 -16.92 -20.04 -21.61
C SER A 187 -17.45 -21.29 -22.31
N ASP A 188 -16.67 -21.84 -23.24
CA ASP A 188 -17.02 -23.07 -23.97
C ASP A 188 -16.77 -24.32 -23.11
N LEU A 189 -15.80 -24.23 -22.19
CA LEU A 189 -15.49 -25.24 -21.18
C LEU A 189 -14.95 -24.55 -19.93
N VAL A 190 -15.39 -25.00 -18.75
CA VAL A 190 -14.90 -24.48 -17.45
C VAL A 190 -14.27 -25.62 -16.66
N ILE A 191 -13.02 -25.44 -16.22
CA ILE A 191 -12.28 -26.42 -15.44
C ILE A 191 -11.91 -25.76 -14.12
N THR A 192 -12.73 -25.98 -13.09
CA THR A 192 -12.47 -25.42 -11.77
C THR A 192 -11.32 -26.16 -11.11
N ASP A 193 -10.25 -25.44 -10.86
CA ASP A 193 -9.18 -25.87 -9.99
C ASP A 193 -9.61 -25.69 -8.53
N ALA A 194 -9.94 -26.80 -7.89
CA ALA A 194 -10.23 -26.91 -6.48
C ALA A 194 -9.29 -27.93 -5.84
N VAL A 195 -8.02 -27.99 -6.27
CA VAL A 195 -7.00 -28.74 -5.53
C VAL A 195 -6.77 -28.06 -4.17
N TYR A 196 -6.64 -26.72 -4.22
CA TYR A 196 -6.64 -25.85 -3.05
C TYR A 196 -7.78 -24.83 -3.19
N THR A 197 -8.79 -24.94 -2.32
CA THR A 197 -9.88 -23.97 -2.23
C THR A 197 -9.52 -22.88 -1.23
N LEU A 198 -9.69 -21.61 -1.58
CA LEU A 198 -9.34 -20.50 -0.68
C LEU A 198 -10.51 -20.08 0.22
N GLU A 199 -10.28 -20.12 1.53
CA GLU A 199 -11.22 -19.64 2.54
C GLU A 199 -10.85 -18.25 3.09
N GLY A 200 -11.84 -17.54 3.64
CA GLY A 200 -11.65 -16.26 4.30
C GLY A 200 -11.73 -15.02 3.39
N ASN A 201 -10.92 -14.01 3.70
CA ASN A 201 -11.12 -12.62 3.30
C ASN A 201 -10.38 -12.20 2.02
N PHE A 202 -10.56 -12.95 0.94
CA PHE A 202 -9.84 -12.72 -0.33
C PHE A 202 -10.43 -11.51 -1.10
N PRO A 203 -9.63 -10.63 -1.74
CA PRO A 203 -8.22 -10.76 -2.13
C PRO A 203 -7.18 -10.29 -1.10
N SER A 204 -7.59 -9.67 0.00
CA SER A 204 -6.67 -9.16 1.01
C SER A 204 -5.95 -10.29 1.73
N GLU A 205 -6.71 -11.28 2.20
CA GLU A 205 -6.22 -12.41 3.00
C GLU A 205 -6.91 -13.70 2.57
N GLY A 206 -6.41 -14.84 3.00
CA GLY A 206 -7.07 -16.12 2.73
C GLY A 206 -6.16 -17.30 2.96
N THR A 207 -6.76 -18.39 3.44
CA THR A 207 -6.06 -19.63 3.79
C THR A 207 -6.41 -20.71 2.77
N PRO A 208 -5.42 -21.41 2.19
CA PRO A 208 -5.71 -22.53 1.32
C PRO A 208 -6.20 -23.72 2.15
N VAL A 209 -7.34 -24.27 1.76
CA VAL A 209 -7.84 -25.56 2.24
C VAL A 209 -7.62 -26.56 1.12
N ARG A 210 -6.83 -27.61 1.39
CA ARG A 210 -6.63 -28.68 0.43
C ARG A 210 -7.93 -29.47 0.27
N THR A 211 -8.50 -29.42 -0.92
CA THR A 211 -9.79 -30.04 -1.25
C THR A 211 -9.64 -31.20 -2.24
N ASP A 212 -8.52 -31.26 -2.99
CA ASP A 212 -8.20 -32.35 -3.92
C ASP A 212 -9.36 -32.64 -4.91
N LEU A 213 -9.95 -31.59 -5.49
CA LEU A 213 -11.04 -31.71 -6.48
C LEU A 213 -10.73 -30.97 -7.77
N ILE A 214 -11.20 -31.53 -8.88
CA ILE A 214 -11.36 -30.82 -10.15
C ILE A 214 -12.82 -30.95 -10.56
N THR A 215 -13.43 -29.86 -10.99
CA THR A 215 -14.73 -29.91 -11.68
C THR A 215 -14.62 -29.45 -13.11
N VAL A 216 -15.33 -30.10 -14.02
CA VAL A 216 -15.35 -29.75 -15.44
C VAL A 216 -16.79 -29.54 -15.86
N ALA A 217 -17.11 -28.39 -16.45
CA ALA A 217 -18.47 -28.01 -16.80
C ALA A 217 -18.55 -27.45 -18.22
N ASP A 218 -19.64 -27.74 -18.92
CA ASP A 218 -19.95 -27.15 -20.23
C ASP A 218 -20.69 -25.81 -20.14
N ASN A 219 -20.93 -25.31 -18.92
CA ASN A 219 -21.56 -24.03 -18.66
C ASN A 219 -21.01 -23.38 -17.38
N VAL A 220 -20.69 -22.09 -17.44
CA VAL A 220 -20.08 -21.35 -16.32
C VAL A 220 -21.03 -21.16 -15.12
N VAL A 221 -22.34 -21.00 -15.36
CA VAL A 221 -23.33 -20.91 -14.27
C VAL A 221 -23.47 -22.26 -13.57
N ALA A 222 -23.41 -23.36 -14.32
CA ALA A 222 -23.40 -24.71 -13.74
C ALA A 222 -22.14 -24.95 -12.89
N ALA A 223 -20.97 -24.54 -13.39
CA ALA A 223 -19.71 -24.61 -12.66
C ALA A 223 -19.78 -23.84 -11.33
N ASP A 224 -20.33 -22.62 -11.36
CA ASP A 224 -20.42 -21.76 -10.18
C ASP A 224 -21.47 -22.25 -9.19
N LEU A 225 -22.62 -22.78 -9.64
CA LEU A 225 -23.60 -23.44 -8.77
C LEU A 225 -22.98 -24.63 -8.03
N VAL A 226 -22.25 -25.51 -8.72
CA VAL A 226 -21.54 -26.63 -8.07
C VAL A 226 -20.45 -26.11 -7.13
N GLY A 227 -19.70 -25.09 -7.56
CA GLY A 227 -18.68 -24.44 -6.73
C GLY A 227 -19.23 -23.87 -5.42
N THR A 228 -20.41 -23.23 -5.44
CA THR A 228 -21.06 -22.74 -4.21
C THR A 228 -21.38 -23.87 -3.23
N ARG A 229 -21.76 -25.05 -3.72
CA ARG A 229 -22.01 -26.22 -2.88
C ARG A 229 -20.74 -26.78 -2.23
N ILE A 230 -19.60 -26.73 -2.93
CA ILE A 230 -18.29 -27.14 -2.41
C ILE A 230 -17.84 -26.21 -1.28
N VAL A 231 -17.96 -24.89 -1.45
CA VAL A 231 -17.56 -23.92 -0.43
C VAL A 231 -18.61 -23.71 0.68
N GLY A 232 -19.78 -24.35 0.58
CA GLY A 232 -20.87 -24.19 1.55
C GLY A 232 -21.53 -22.80 1.52
N GLN A 233 -21.48 -22.10 0.40
CA GLN A 233 -22.11 -20.79 0.21
C GLN A 233 -23.52 -20.97 -0.37
N ASP A 234 -24.51 -20.28 0.19
CA ASP A 234 -25.86 -20.24 -0.38
C ASP A 234 -25.82 -19.52 -1.75
N PRO A 235 -26.21 -20.19 -2.86
CA PRO A 235 -26.27 -19.57 -4.18
C PRO A 235 -27.17 -18.33 -4.25
N ALA A 236 -28.23 -18.27 -3.42
CA ALA A 236 -29.16 -17.14 -3.40
C ALA A 236 -28.52 -15.84 -2.88
N GLU A 237 -27.43 -15.96 -2.11
CA GLU A 237 -26.70 -14.82 -1.57
C GLU A 237 -25.63 -14.26 -2.54
N VAL A 238 -25.37 -14.95 -3.67
CA VAL A 238 -24.34 -14.60 -4.66
C VAL A 238 -24.99 -13.84 -5.83
N PHE A 239 -24.92 -12.51 -5.82
CA PHE A 239 -25.73 -11.67 -6.71
C PHE A 239 -25.43 -11.86 -8.20
N HIS A 240 -24.15 -11.91 -8.61
CA HIS A 240 -23.82 -12.14 -10.03
C HIS A 240 -24.33 -13.49 -10.55
N LEU A 241 -24.39 -14.51 -9.69
CA LEU A 241 -24.94 -15.82 -10.03
C LEU A 241 -26.46 -15.75 -10.22
N GLN A 242 -27.16 -15.10 -9.29
CA GLN A 242 -28.60 -14.87 -9.39
C GLN A 242 -28.97 -14.06 -10.63
N GLU A 243 -28.16 -13.05 -10.97
CA GLU A 243 -28.37 -12.26 -12.17
C GLU A 243 -28.18 -13.08 -13.45
N ALA A 244 -27.13 -13.93 -13.52
CA ALA A 244 -26.91 -14.80 -14.67
C ALA A 244 -28.05 -15.81 -14.87
N ILE A 245 -28.59 -16.36 -13.78
CA ILE A 245 -29.78 -17.22 -13.78
C ILE A 245 -30.99 -16.45 -14.32
N ALA A 246 -31.24 -15.24 -13.82
CA ALA A 246 -32.34 -14.39 -14.30
C ALA A 246 -32.21 -14.03 -15.78
N ARG A 247 -30.97 -13.93 -16.30
CA ARG A 247 -30.66 -13.71 -17.72
C ARG A 247 -30.67 -15.01 -18.55
N ARG A 248 -30.98 -16.17 -17.96
CA ARG A 248 -31.01 -17.49 -18.61
C ARG A 248 -29.68 -17.88 -19.25
N MET A 249 -28.57 -17.51 -18.61
CA MET A 249 -27.21 -17.85 -19.07
C MET A 249 -26.80 -19.29 -18.77
N GLY A 250 -27.60 -20.01 -17.98
CA GLY A 250 -27.37 -21.41 -17.62
C GLY A 250 -28.51 -21.97 -16.78
N PRO A 251 -28.27 -23.08 -16.05
CA PRO A 251 -29.29 -23.74 -15.24
C PRO A 251 -29.80 -22.85 -14.11
N ALA A 252 -31.07 -23.04 -13.72
CA ALA A 252 -31.71 -22.22 -12.68
C ALA A 252 -31.32 -22.60 -11.24
N ASN A 253 -30.89 -23.85 -11.04
CA ASN A 253 -30.50 -24.41 -9.75
C ASN A 253 -29.69 -25.70 -9.98
N LEU A 254 -29.25 -26.33 -8.90
CA LEU A 254 -28.47 -27.59 -8.92
C LEU A 254 -29.27 -28.76 -9.52
N ASP A 255 -30.59 -28.84 -9.31
CA ASP A 255 -31.43 -29.94 -9.83
C ASP A 255 -31.51 -29.96 -11.36
N ALA A 256 -31.22 -28.83 -12.00
CA ALA A 256 -31.19 -28.72 -13.46
C ALA A 256 -29.84 -29.18 -14.07
N ILE A 257 -28.87 -29.60 -13.25
CA ILE A 257 -27.52 -29.99 -13.65
C ILE A 257 -27.38 -31.52 -13.64
N GLU A 258 -26.84 -32.08 -14.71
CA GLU A 258 -26.40 -33.47 -14.75
C GLU A 258 -25.01 -33.60 -14.11
N LEU A 259 -24.94 -34.14 -12.90
CA LEU A 259 -23.67 -34.46 -12.24
C LEU A 259 -23.16 -35.83 -12.71
N VAL A 260 -21.88 -35.88 -13.08
CA VAL A 260 -21.19 -37.11 -13.50
C VAL A 260 -19.85 -37.25 -12.78
N GLY A 261 -19.31 -38.48 -12.70
CA GLY A 261 -18.06 -38.77 -11.99
C GLY A 261 -18.30 -39.17 -10.53
N ASP A 262 -17.49 -38.63 -9.62
CA ASP A 262 -17.62 -38.87 -8.18
C ASP A 262 -18.88 -38.21 -7.60
N ASP A 263 -19.48 -38.82 -6.58
CA ASP A 263 -20.59 -38.19 -5.84
C ASP A 263 -20.11 -36.91 -5.13
N LEU A 264 -20.79 -35.78 -5.38
CA LEU A 264 -20.39 -34.48 -4.85
C LEU A 264 -20.46 -34.42 -3.32
N ALA A 265 -21.43 -35.07 -2.70
CA ALA A 265 -21.59 -35.05 -1.24
C ALA A 265 -20.51 -35.88 -0.56
N GLU A 266 -20.15 -37.03 -1.12
CA GLU A 266 -19.02 -37.84 -0.67
C GLU A 266 -17.67 -37.18 -0.94
N ALA A 267 -17.49 -36.58 -2.11
CA ALA A 267 -16.26 -35.90 -2.51
C ALA A 267 -15.97 -34.65 -1.66
N THR A 268 -17.00 -34.04 -1.08
CA THR A 268 -16.88 -32.90 -0.17
C THR A 268 -17.05 -33.30 1.30
N ALA A 269 -17.17 -34.60 1.61
CA ALA A 269 -17.32 -35.07 2.98
C ALA A 269 -16.08 -34.73 3.80
N GLY A 270 -16.24 -33.87 4.80
CA GLY A 270 -15.15 -33.40 5.67
C GLY A 270 -14.45 -32.12 5.19
N VAL A 271 -14.74 -31.65 3.97
CA VAL A 271 -14.30 -30.32 3.52
C VAL A 271 -15.14 -29.26 4.24
N ARG A 272 -14.49 -28.36 4.96
CA ARG A 272 -15.12 -27.17 5.55
C ARG A 272 -14.36 -25.94 5.11
N ILE A 273 -15.08 -25.01 4.48
CA ILE A 273 -14.55 -23.73 3.99
C ILE A 273 -15.19 -22.63 4.82
N ALA A 274 -14.38 -21.83 5.51
CA ALA A 274 -14.86 -20.67 6.24
C ALA A 274 -15.30 -19.55 5.27
N PRO A 275 -16.50 -18.97 5.45
CA PRO A 275 -16.92 -17.83 4.64
C PRO A 275 -16.06 -16.60 4.95
N ALA A 276 -16.06 -15.63 4.03
CA ALA A 276 -15.49 -14.31 4.32
C ALA A 276 -16.17 -13.66 5.55
N PRO A 277 -15.44 -12.89 6.36
CA PRO A 277 -16.00 -12.18 7.51
C PRO A 277 -17.21 -11.33 7.14
N ARG A 278 -18.29 -11.48 7.89
CA ARG A 278 -19.53 -10.72 7.69
C ARG A 278 -19.82 -9.75 8.83
N ASP A 279 -19.35 -10.06 10.02
CA ASP A 279 -19.55 -9.27 11.22
C ASP A 279 -18.26 -8.53 11.60
N PRO A 280 -18.27 -7.18 11.67
CA PRO A 280 -17.11 -6.41 12.06
C PRO A 280 -16.78 -6.46 13.56
N GLU A 281 -17.73 -6.80 14.44
CA GLU A 281 -17.54 -6.71 15.90
C GLU A 281 -16.35 -7.52 16.44
N PRO A 282 -16.11 -8.79 16.02
CA PRO A 282 -14.99 -9.58 16.53
C PRO A 282 -13.61 -8.99 16.22
N TYR A 283 -13.52 -8.07 15.26
CA TYR A 283 -12.28 -7.52 14.74
C TYR A 283 -12.07 -6.05 15.10
N CYS A 284 -12.93 -5.46 15.94
CA CYS A 284 -12.84 -4.04 16.29
C CYS A 284 -11.68 -3.70 17.23
N GLY A 285 -11.09 -4.70 17.92
CA GLY A 285 -9.99 -4.48 18.85
C GLY A 285 -10.37 -3.46 19.93
N GLN A 286 -9.55 -2.41 20.09
CA GLN A 286 -9.81 -1.30 21.00
C GLN A 286 -10.69 -0.19 20.40
N HIS A 287 -11.08 -0.30 19.13
CA HIS A 287 -11.87 0.70 18.45
C HIS A 287 -13.34 0.61 18.85
N ARG A 288 -13.95 1.76 19.09
CA ARG A 288 -15.40 1.84 19.27
C ARG A 288 -16.09 1.80 17.92
N LEU A 289 -16.97 0.83 17.70
CA LEU A 289 -17.70 0.68 16.45
C LEU A 289 -19.15 1.19 16.57
N LEU A 290 -19.54 2.11 15.68
CA LEU A 290 -20.91 2.58 15.51
C LEU A 290 -21.42 2.15 14.13
N ALA A 291 -22.09 1.00 14.06
CA ALA A 291 -22.46 0.34 12.80
C ALA A 291 -23.88 -0.26 12.80
N ASP A 292 -24.79 0.17 13.68
CA ASP A 292 -26.11 -0.45 13.85
C ASP A 292 -26.94 -0.50 12.55
N TRP A 293 -26.92 0.59 11.76
CA TRP A 293 -27.72 0.73 10.54
C TRP A 293 -26.89 0.59 9.26
N VAL A 294 -25.73 -0.06 9.33
CA VAL A 294 -24.91 -0.35 8.15
C VAL A 294 -25.58 -1.43 7.28
N CYS A 295 -25.60 -1.24 5.96
CA CYS A 295 -26.13 -2.25 5.03
C CYS A 295 -25.22 -3.49 4.97
N ALA A 296 -25.75 -4.64 4.52
CA ALA A 296 -25.01 -5.91 4.48
C ALA A 296 -23.67 -5.82 3.72
N SER A 297 -23.65 -5.15 2.56
CA SER A 297 -22.43 -5.00 1.76
C SER A 297 -21.36 -4.17 2.47
N CYS A 298 -21.74 -3.05 3.08
CA CYS A 298 -20.80 -2.22 3.87
C CYS A 298 -20.35 -2.94 5.14
N ARG A 299 -21.25 -3.70 5.80
CA ARG A 299 -20.93 -4.52 6.98
C ARG A 299 -19.83 -5.53 6.67
N GLN A 300 -19.97 -6.23 5.56
CA GLN A 300 -19.03 -7.23 5.10
C GLN A 300 -17.68 -6.61 4.70
N ALA A 301 -17.69 -5.51 3.95
CA ALA A 301 -16.46 -4.79 3.59
C ALA A 301 -15.72 -4.26 4.84
N LEU A 302 -16.48 -3.73 5.81
CA LEU A 302 -15.94 -3.26 7.08
C LEU A 302 -15.35 -4.42 7.91
N ALA A 303 -16.04 -5.56 7.99
CA ALA A 303 -15.55 -6.75 8.68
C ALA A 303 -14.23 -7.27 8.09
N GLY A 304 -14.17 -7.39 6.76
CA GLY A 304 -12.95 -7.77 6.07
C GLY A 304 -11.82 -6.75 6.26
N GLY A 305 -12.14 -5.45 6.29
CA GLY A 305 -11.14 -4.41 6.53
C GLY A 305 -10.61 -4.40 7.96
N LEU A 306 -11.47 -4.62 8.94
CA LEU A 306 -11.09 -4.70 10.36
C LEU A 306 -10.32 -5.96 10.69
N LEU A 307 -10.68 -7.12 10.11
CA LEU A 307 -9.86 -8.33 10.23
C LEU A 307 -8.43 -8.05 9.75
N ALA A 308 -8.27 -7.48 8.55
CA ALA A 308 -6.96 -7.16 8.01
C ALA A 308 -6.20 -6.13 8.87
N ALA A 309 -6.91 -5.14 9.43
CA ALA A 309 -6.31 -4.18 10.36
C ALA A 309 -5.91 -4.82 11.70
N SER A 310 -6.64 -5.82 12.18
CA SER A 310 -6.37 -6.52 13.45
C SER A 310 -5.03 -7.27 13.43
N HIS A 311 -4.56 -7.67 12.26
CA HIS A 311 -3.25 -8.30 12.07
C HIS A 311 -2.09 -7.29 12.08
N ARG A 312 -2.37 -5.98 12.16
CA ARG A 312 -1.37 -4.91 12.21
C ARG A 312 -1.34 -4.35 13.64
N PRO A 313 -0.34 -4.69 14.49
CA PRO A 313 -0.33 -4.30 15.89
C PRO A 313 -0.47 -2.79 16.13
N SER A 314 0.15 -1.97 15.26
CA SER A 314 0.06 -0.51 15.33
C SER A 314 -1.35 0.04 15.13
N LEU A 315 -2.20 -0.67 14.38
CA LEU A 315 -3.60 -0.29 14.17
C LEU A 315 -4.49 -0.93 15.24
N ALA A 316 -4.36 -2.23 15.47
CA ALA A 316 -5.19 -2.97 16.42
C ALA A 316 -5.14 -2.41 17.85
N ALA A 317 -3.98 -1.88 18.25
CA ALA A 317 -3.77 -1.31 19.58
C ALA A 317 -4.23 0.16 19.72
N MET A 318 -4.73 0.81 18.67
CA MET A 318 -5.10 2.23 18.78
C MET A 318 -6.33 2.41 19.68
N GLU A 319 -6.11 3.07 20.82
CA GLU A 319 -7.15 3.52 21.74
C GLU A 319 -7.82 4.81 21.25
N GLY A 320 -9.05 5.08 21.70
CA GLY A 320 -9.68 6.37 21.42
C GLY A 320 -9.97 6.64 19.94
N VAL A 321 -10.19 5.58 19.16
CA VAL A 321 -10.68 5.65 17.77
C VAL A 321 -12.13 5.21 17.74
N THR A 322 -13.00 6.07 17.20
CA THR A 322 -14.41 5.75 16.93
C THR A 322 -14.63 5.53 15.44
N ILE A 323 -15.07 4.34 15.03
CA ILE A 323 -15.41 3.99 13.65
C ILE A 323 -16.91 4.16 13.44
N ILE A 324 -17.30 5.03 12.52
CA ILE A 324 -18.69 5.38 12.23
C ILE A 324 -19.04 4.88 10.83
N ALA A 325 -19.87 3.83 10.75
CA ALA A 325 -20.27 3.21 9.49
C ALA A 325 -21.79 3.22 9.33
N GLY A 326 -22.27 3.80 8.22
CA GLY A 326 -23.69 3.95 7.98
C GLY A 326 -24.36 5.09 8.79
N PRO A 327 -25.67 5.30 8.59
CA PRO A 327 -26.41 6.36 9.26
C PRO A 327 -26.56 6.08 10.76
N GLN A 328 -26.64 7.15 11.55
CA GLN A 328 -26.86 7.09 12.99
C GLN A 328 -28.14 7.86 13.35
N THR A 329 -28.87 7.40 14.35
CA THR A 329 -30.13 8.03 14.79
C THR A 329 -29.91 9.38 15.46
N THR A 330 -28.74 9.57 16.09
CA THR A 330 -28.29 10.83 16.71
C THR A 330 -26.90 11.21 16.22
N GLU A 331 -26.46 12.44 16.51
CA GLU A 331 -25.09 12.87 16.19
C GLU A 331 -24.08 12.02 16.99
N PRO A 332 -23.12 11.35 16.34
CA PRO A 332 -22.17 10.47 17.02
C PRO A 332 -21.27 11.23 17.99
N GLN A 333 -20.96 10.61 19.13
CA GLN A 333 -19.95 11.10 20.06
C GLN A 333 -18.61 10.41 19.75
N VAL A 334 -17.56 11.19 19.50
CA VAL A 334 -16.21 10.67 19.25
C VAL A 334 -15.45 10.58 20.56
N GLU A 335 -15.25 9.36 21.05
CA GLU A 335 -14.41 9.11 22.22
C GLU A 335 -12.93 9.06 21.82
N GLY A 336 -12.07 9.74 22.58
CA GLY A 336 -10.61 9.77 22.33
C GLY A 336 -10.16 10.68 21.18
N GLY A 337 -11.06 11.48 20.61
CA GLY A 337 -10.72 12.56 19.68
C GLY A 337 -10.40 12.14 18.24
N ARG A 338 -10.42 10.84 17.92
CA ARG A 338 -10.16 10.33 16.56
C ARG A 338 -11.36 9.56 16.03
N ALA A 339 -11.79 9.87 14.81
CA ALA A 339 -12.88 9.15 14.17
C ALA A 339 -12.55 8.74 12.74
N LEU A 340 -12.93 7.51 12.38
CA LEU A 340 -12.97 7.01 11.01
C LEU A 340 -14.41 6.96 10.53
N ILE A 341 -14.74 7.76 9.52
CA ILE A 341 -16.06 7.85 8.91
C ILE A 341 -16.06 6.99 7.64
N TYR A 342 -16.83 5.91 7.63
CA TYR A 342 -16.77 4.87 6.61
C TYR A 342 -18.07 4.76 5.80
N GLY A 343 -18.01 5.12 4.52
CA GLY A 343 -19.09 4.97 3.54
C GLY A 343 -19.95 6.21 3.30
N ASN A 344 -20.55 6.27 2.11
CA ASN A 344 -21.30 7.44 1.63
C ASN A 344 -22.48 7.81 2.55
N CYS A 345 -23.14 6.81 3.15
CA CYS A 345 -24.23 7.05 4.09
C CYS A 345 -23.78 7.73 5.39
N ALA A 346 -22.49 7.67 5.73
CA ALA A 346 -21.90 8.34 6.89
C ALA A 346 -21.33 9.74 6.56
N TYR A 347 -21.43 10.21 5.30
CA TYR A 347 -20.80 11.45 4.83
C TYR A 347 -21.12 12.71 5.65
N ARG A 348 -22.32 12.78 6.26
CA ARG A 348 -22.70 13.91 7.13
C ARG A 348 -21.79 14.07 8.35
N TYR A 349 -21.16 12.98 8.80
CA TYR A 349 -20.29 12.93 9.97
C TYR A 349 -18.82 13.21 9.65
N ARG A 350 -18.45 13.49 8.39
CA ARG A 350 -17.05 13.74 7.97
C ARG A 350 -16.34 14.88 8.70
N HIS A 351 -17.10 15.77 9.35
CA HIS A 351 -16.53 16.85 10.14
C HIS A 351 -15.97 16.38 11.49
N LEU A 352 -16.27 15.13 11.88
CA LEU A 352 -15.83 14.51 13.12
C LEU A 352 -14.48 13.77 12.98
N GLY A 353 -13.97 13.54 11.77
CA GLY A 353 -12.72 12.80 11.56
C GLY A 353 -12.41 12.45 10.10
N HIS A 354 -11.55 11.45 9.89
CA HIS A 354 -11.11 11.02 8.56
C HIS A 354 -12.23 10.31 7.81
N TYR A 355 -12.45 10.64 6.54
CA TYR A 355 -13.56 10.11 5.74
C TYR A 355 -13.10 9.22 4.59
N GLU A 356 -13.58 7.98 4.55
CA GLU A 356 -13.39 7.03 3.47
C GLU A 356 -14.70 6.82 2.68
N PRO A 357 -14.79 7.31 1.43
CA PRO A 357 -16.00 7.20 0.63
C PRO A 357 -16.22 5.80 0.05
N GLY A 358 -17.48 5.47 -0.27
CA GLY A 358 -17.86 4.27 -1.02
C GLY A 358 -19.26 3.71 -0.72
N CYS A 359 -19.76 2.84 -1.60
CA CYS A 359 -21.03 2.11 -1.45
C CYS A 359 -20.99 0.72 -2.12
N PRO A 360 -20.49 -0.33 -1.43
CA PRO A 360 -19.72 -0.23 -0.19
C PRO A 360 -18.32 0.35 -0.46
N PRO A 361 -17.66 0.97 0.54
CA PRO A 361 -16.23 1.20 0.42
C PRO A 361 -15.47 -0.12 0.32
N LEU A 362 -14.24 -0.05 -0.16
CA LEU A 362 -13.36 -1.22 -0.29
C LEU A 362 -12.81 -1.59 1.10
N ALA A 363 -12.63 -2.89 1.35
CA ALA A 363 -12.15 -3.39 2.65
C ALA A 363 -10.81 -2.76 3.07
N TYR A 364 -9.87 -2.58 2.13
CA TYR A 364 -8.56 -1.98 2.43
C TYR A 364 -8.65 -0.52 2.92
N GLN A 365 -9.74 0.19 2.62
CA GLN A 365 -9.93 1.58 3.06
C GLN A 365 -10.05 1.67 4.58
N VAL A 366 -10.43 0.60 5.28
CA VAL A 366 -10.41 0.58 6.76
C VAL A 366 -8.98 0.76 7.27
N GLY A 367 -8.05 -0.08 6.82
CA GLY A 367 -6.64 0.00 7.21
C GLY A 367 -6.02 1.35 6.82
N LYS A 368 -6.27 1.83 5.60
CA LYS A 368 -5.86 3.16 5.14
C LYS A 368 -6.39 4.27 6.06
N GLY A 369 -7.69 4.22 6.38
CA GLY A 369 -8.31 5.26 7.20
C GLY A 369 -7.83 5.25 8.66
N LEU A 370 -7.51 4.08 9.22
CA LEU A 370 -6.90 3.97 10.54
C LEU A 370 -5.45 4.46 10.53
N ASP A 371 -4.68 4.18 9.47
CA ASP A 371 -3.33 4.72 9.29
C ASP A 371 -3.32 6.26 9.29
N GLU A 372 -4.31 6.90 8.67
CA GLU A 372 -4.47 8.37 8.67
C GLU A 372 -4.79 8.96 10.05
N LEU A 373 -5.24 8.12 10.99
CA LEU A 373 -5.51 8.46 12.39
C LEU A 373 -4.36 8.06 13.33
N LEU A 374 -3.35 7.38 12.81
CA LEU A 374 -2.19 6.95 13.57
C LEU A 374 -1.26 8.16 13.80
N VAL A 375 -1.18 8.59 15.04
CA VAL A 375 -0.22 9.62 15.48
C VAL A 375 0.88 8.90 16.26
N ARG A 376 2.09 8.83 15.71
CA ARG A 376 3.24 8.19 16.37
C ARG A 376 3.96 9.18 17.29
N PRO A 377 4.56 8.72 18.40
CA PRO A 377 5.37 9.58 19.26
C PRO A 377 6.54 10.17 18.46
N MET A 378 6.86 11.43 18.75
CA MET A 378 8.07 12.09 18.27
C MET A 378 9.29 11.50 18.97
N ARG A 379 10.47 11.71 18.38
CA ARG A 379 11.74 11.24 18.93
C ARG A 379 12.67 12.43 19.17
N ALA A 380 13.45 12.38 20.24
CA ALA A 380 14.43 13.43 20.51
C ALA A 380 15.76 13.07 19.85
N ALA A 381 16.34 14.03 19.14
CA ALA A 381 17.73 14.00 18.71
C ALA A 381 18.52 15.17 19.27
N MET A 382 19.84 15.03 19.27
CA MET A 382 20.77 16.11 19.57
C MET A 382 21.67 16.34 18.36
N CYS A 383 21.84 17.58 17.93
CA CYS A 383 22.77 17.90 16.85
C CYS A 383 24.22 17.88 17.35
N SER A 384 25.06 17.08 16.70
CA SER A 384 26.46 16.89 17.10
C SER A 384 27.29 18.17 17.00
N ILE A 385 26.81 19.18 16.26
CA ILE A 385 27.46 20.50 16.14
C ILE A 385 27.69 21.17 17.50
N ALA A 386 26.93 20.81 18.54
CA ALA A 386 27.14 21.27 19.91
C ALA A 386 28.55 20.95 20.44
N TRP A 387 29.19 19.90 19.92
CA TRP A 387 30.57 19.48 20.20
C TRP A 387 31.46 19.61 18.95
N ARG A 388 31.35 20.72 18.21
CA ARG A 388 32.06 20.98 16.93
C ARG A 388 33.59 20.76 16.99
N ASP A 389 34.20 20.93 18.16
CA ASP A 389 35.64 20.84 18.36
C ASP A 389 36.10 19.43 18.78
N GLU A 390 35.19 18.47 18.95
CA GLU A 390 35.48 17.12 19.43
C GLU A 390 35.21 16.05 18.36
N ALA A 391 35.80 14.85 18.51
CA ALA A 391 35.56 13.73 17.61
C ALA A 391 34.16 13.13 17.84
N ILE A 392 33.45 12.79 16.76
CA ILE A 392 32.08 12.25 16.86
C ILE A 392 32.01 10.91 17.61
N GLU A 393 33.09 10.12 17.54
CA GLU A 393 33.24 8.85 18.26
C GLU A 393 33.21 9.06 19.79
N ASP A 394 33.67 10.21 20.29
CA ASP A 394 33.62 10.60 21.70
C ASP A 394 32.31 11.29 22.08
N VAL A 395 31.64 11.91 21.11
CA VAL A 395 30.36 12.62 21.30
C VAL A 395 29.20 11.64 21.41
N ALA A 396 29.14 10.63 20.54
CA ALA A 396 28.04 9.67 20.48
C ALA A 396 27.72 8.99 21.83
N PRO A 397 28.69 8.49 22.62
CA PRO A 397 28.41 7.91 23.93
C PRO A 397 27.74 8.89 24.91
N ARG A 398 28.07 10.19 24.83
CA ARG A 398 27.49 11.22 25.71
C ARG A 398 26.05 11.55 25.34
N VAL A 399 25.73 11.60 24.04
CA VAL A 399 24.34 11.76 23.55
C VAL A 399 23.48 10.55 23.98
N ALA A 400 24.00 9.33 23.84
CA ALA A 400 23.33 8.10 24.29
C ALA A 400 23.13 8.08 25.82
N ALA A 401 24.14 8.52 26.58
CA ALA A 401 24.07 8.61 28.04
C ALA A 401 23.02 9.62 28.50
N ALA A 402 22.91 10.79 27.84
CA ALA A 402 21.86 11.77 28.10
C ALA A 402 20.45 11.21 27.81
N GLY A 403 20.35 10.24 26.89
CA GLY A 403 19.15 9.44 26.66
C GLY A 403 18.31 9.88 25.47
N TYR A 404 18.94 10.52 24.48
CA TYR A 404 18.35 10.78 23.17
C TYR A 404 18.20 9.48 22.38
N ALA A 405 17.19 9.44 21.48
CA ALA A 405 16.97 8.33 20.56
C ALA A 405 17.76 8.49 19.26
N GLY A 406 18.24 9.70 18.97
CA GLY A 406 19.06 9.95 17.79
C GLY A 406 20.12 11.02 17.98
N ILE A 407 21.05 11.05 17.03
CA ILE A 407 22.09 12.05 16.90
C ILE A 407 22.08 12.58 15.47
N GLU A 408 21.76 13.86 15.30
CA GLU A 408 21.93 14.51 13.99
C GLU A 408 23.43 14.76 13.79
N VAL A 409 23.98 14.22 12.71
CA VAL A 409 25.42 14.19 12.47
C VAL A 409 25.83 15.39 11.63
N TRP A 410 26.70 16.23 12.18
CA TRP A 410 27.30 17.32 11.44
C TRP A 410 28.35 16.79 10.45
N GLY A 411 28.19 17.06 9.15
CA GLY A 411 29.06 16.54 8.08
C GLY A 411 30.57 16.73 8.32
N PRO A 412 31.03 17.90 8.81
CA PRO A 412 32.43 18.13 9.15
C PRO A 412 33.02 17.18 10.21
N HIS A 413 32.20 16.60 11.09
CA HIS A 413 32.68 15.55 11.98
C HIS A 413 33.06 14.28 11.22
N VAL A 414 32.27 13.91 10.21
CA VAL A 414 32.56 12.73 9.37
C VAL A 414 33.76 13.00 8.46
N ASP A 415 33.86 14.23 7.92
CA ASP A 415 35.03 14.66 7.16
C ASP A 415 36.33 14.53 8.00
N ARG A 416 36.30 14.98 9.26
CA ARG A 416 37.43 14.86 10.21
C ARG A 416 37.76 13.41 10.51
N LEU A 417 36.75 12.59 10.84
CA LEU A 417 36.92 11.16 11.09
C LEU A 417 37.69 10.48 9.95
N ILE A 418 37.29 10.72 8.70
CA ILE A 418 37.93 10.13 7.53
C ILE A 418 39.36 10.67 7.36
N ALA A 419 39.57 11.98 7.54
CA ALA A 419 40.88 12.60 7.42
C ALA A 419 41.89 12.04 8.45
N GLU A 420 41.41 11.61 9.61
CA GLU A 420 42.20 10.99 10.68
C GLU A 420 42.35 9.45 10.50
N GLY A 421 41.84 8.89 9.41
CA GLY A 421 41.97 7.46 9.06
C GLY A 421 40.84 6.58 9.59
N GLY A 422 39.79 7.17 10.18
CA GLY A 422 38.58 6.48 10.61
C GLY A 422 37.70 6.03 9.45
N ARG A 423 36.73 5.15 9.75
CA ARG A 423 35.78 4.61 8.77
C ARG A 423 34.34 4.91 9.18
N VAL A 424 33.53 5.41 8.25
CA VAL A 424 32.12 5.76 8.52
C VAL A 424 31.31 4.54 8.93
N GLU A 425 31.64 3.35 8.41
CA GLU A 425 30.97 2.11 8.80
C GLU A 425 31.26 1.72 10.26
N ALA A 426 32.42 2.09 10.79
CA ALA A 426 32.75 1.87 12.20
C ALA A 426 31.94 2.80 13.10
N LEU A 427 31.82 4.09 12.71
CA LEU A 427 30.93 5.03 13.40
C LEU A 427 29.47 4.54 13.35
N ALA A 428 28.99 4.10 12.19
CA ALA A 428 27.64 3.58 12.05
C ALA A 428 27.39 2.37 12.97
N GLN A 429 28.39 1.48 13.12
CA GLN A 429 28.29 0.37 14.07
C GLN A 429 28.25 0.84 15.52
N GLN A 430 29.12 1.78 15.89
CA GLN A 430 29.14 2.35 17.24
C GLN A 430 27.78 3.00 17.60
N LEU A 431 27.20 3.76 16.68
CA LEU A 431 25.88 4.38 16.86
C LEU A 431 24.78 3.34 17.09
N ARG A 432 24.77 2.26 16.29
CA ARG A 432 23.85 1.14 16.50
C ARG A 432 24.04 0.45 17.85
N ASP A 433 25.29 0.21 18.26
CA ASP A 433 25.60 -0.41 19.55
C ASP A 433 25.17 0.46 20.73
N LEU A 434 25.14 1.78 20.54
CA LEU A 434 24.64 2.76 21.50
C LEU A 434 23.12 2.97 21.45
N GLY A 435 22.42 2.34 20.49
CA GLY A 435 20.99 2.55 20.26
C GLY A 435 20.63 3.93 19.72
N LEU A 436 21.57 4.61 19.05
CA LEU A 436 21.35 5.91 18.43
C LEU A 436 21.08 5.77 16.93
N GLU A 437 19.99 6.37 16.48
CA GLU A 437 19.70 6.55 15.06
C GLU A 437 20.23 7.89 14.55
N VAL A 438 20.52 7.97 13.24
CA VAL A 438 20.96 9.21 12.59
C VAL A 438 19.80 9.77 11.76
N PRO A 439 19.00 10.71 12.29
CA PRO A 439 17.85 11.21 11.56
C PRO A 439 18.23 12.04 10.33
N MET A 440 19.38 12.72 10.38
CA MET A 440 19.85 13.62 9.34
C MET A 440 21.37 13.81 9.40
N VAL A 441 22.00 13.99 8.24
CA VAL A 441 23.36 14.51 8.12
C VAL A 441 23.31 15.96 7.65
N SER A 442 24.04 16.84 8.33
CA SER A 442 23.98 18.28 8.10
C SER A 442 25.23 18.82 7.39
N ALA A 443 25.05 19.32 6.17
CA ALA A 443 26.11 19.90 5.34
C ALA A 443 25.74 21.32 4.85
N TYR A 444 26.64 21.93 4.07
CA TYR A 444 26.50 23.30 3.55
C TYR A 444 26.69 23.30 2.04
N PHE A 445 25.88 24.08 1.34
CA PHE A 445 25.92 24.21 -0.12
C PHE A 445 25.70 25.67 -0.53
N ASP A 446 26.18 25.99 -1.73
CA ASP A 446 25.93 27.26 -2.41
C ASP A 446 25.54 26.97 -3.86
N LEU A 447 24.24 26.94 -4.12
CA LEU A 447 23.69 26.55 -5.43
C LEU A 447 23.73 27.70 -6.45
N VAL A 448 24.22 28.87 -6.04
CA VAL A 448 24.29 30.06 -6.88
C VAL A 448 25.72 30.29 -7.32
N ASP A 449 26.65 30.40 -6.38
CA ASP A 449 28.02 30.81 -6.67
C ASP A 449 28.97 29.62 -6.84
N ASP A 450 28.67 28.45 -6.27
CA ASP A 450 29.50 27.23 -6.40
C ASP A 450 28.66 25.95 -6.58
N LEU A 451 27.93 25.87 -7.68
CA LEU A 451 27.07 24.72 -7.96
C LEU A 451 27.87 23.42 -8.11
N GLU A 452 29.00 23.43 -8.82
CA GLU A 452 29.75 22.19 -9.05
C GLU A 452 30.45 21.69 -7.78
N GLY A 453 30.99 22.58 -6.93
CA GLY A 453 31.50 22.21 -5.62
C GLY A 453 30.40 21.71 -4.67
N SER A 454 29.21 22.32 -4.74
CA SER A 454 28.03 21.86 -4.01
C SER A 454 27.60 20.46 -4.42
N LEU A 455 27.63 20.13 -5.71
CA LEU A 455 27.28 18.79 -6.21
C LEU A 455 28.33 17.74 -5.82
N ALA A 456 29.63 18.09 -5.85
CA ALA A 456 30.68 17.22 -5.35
C ALA A 456 30.54 16.95 -3.84
N THR A 457 30.17 17.98 -3.07
CA THR A 457 29.85 17.85 -1.64
C THR A 457 28.62 16.97 -1.44
N ALA A 458 27.58 17.13 -2.27
CA ALA A 458 26.36 16.34 -2.18
C ALA A 458 26.65 14.85 -2.41
N ASP A 459 27.43 14.49 -3.44
CA ASP A 459 27.83 13.10 -3.72
C ASP A 459 28.54 12.47 -2.50
N ARG A 460 29.50 13.19 -1.92
CA ARG A 460 30.23 12.75 -0.73
C ARG A 460 29.30 12.53 0.46
N VAL A 461 28.46 13.52 0.79
CA VAL A 461 27.61 13.49 1.99
C VAL A 461 26.44 12.51 1.84
N LEU A 462 25.92 12.29 0.62
CA LEU A 462 24.98 11.20 0.35
C LEU A 462 25.62 9.83 0.62
N GLY A 463 26.92 9.70 0.38
CA GLY A 463 27.70 8.54 0.81
C GLY A 463 27.68 8.35 2.34
N TYR A 464 27.81 9.44 3.12
CA TYR A 464 27.69 9.39 4.58
C TYR A 464 26.30 8.99 5.02
N CYS A 465 25.26 9.58 4.41
CA CYS A 465 23.87 9.25 4.70
C CYS A 465 23.62 7.75 4.53
N ARG A 466 24.06 7.17 3.41
CA ARG A 466 23.90 5.72 3.17
C ARG A 466 24.66 4.85 4.18
N ALA A 467 25.87 5.24 4.57
CA ALA A 467 26.68 4.47 5.52
C ALA A 467 26.11 4.52 6.95
N LEU A 468 25.53 5.67 7.33
CA LEU A 468 24.92 5.92 8.64
C LEU A 468 23.44 5.54 8.71
N ASP A 469 22.85 5.08 7.60
CA ASP A 469 21.41 4.86 7.44
C ASP A 469 20.56 6.11 7.73
N ALA A 470 21.08 7.28 7.35
CA ALA A 470 20.42 8.56 7.55
C ALA A 470 19.46 8.88 6.38
N PRO A 471 18.15 9.09 6.65
CA PRO A 471 17.15 9.31 5.60
C PRO A 471 17.15 10.75 5.06
N LEU A 472 17.78 11.69 5.76
CA LEU A 472 17.75 13.12 5.44
C LEU A 472 19.15 13.70 5.24
N LEU A 473 19.25 14.62 4.28
CA LEU A 473 20.38 15.53 4.10
C LEU A 473 19.89 16.98 4.27
N ARG A 474 20.41 17.70 5.26
CA ARG A 474 20.12 19.13 5.45
C ARG A 474 20.73 19.93 4.31
N VAL A 475 19.95 20.80 3.69
CA VAL A 475 20.37 21.65 2.58
C VAL A 475 20.17 23.13 2.93
N PHE A 476 21.24 23.89 2.74
CA PHE A 476 21.21 25.33 2.55
C PHE A 476 21.42 25.63 1.07
N THR A 477 20.75 26.65 0.53
CA THR A 477 20.79 26.90 -0.92
C THR A 477 21.79 27.97 -1.36
N GLY A 478 22.29 28.79 -0.44
CA GLY A 478 22.88 30.09 -0.78
C GLY A 478 21.86 31.05 -1.39
N GLY A 479 22.34 32.13 -2.03
CA GLY A 479 21.52 33.07 -2.79
C GLY A 479 20.93 34.26 -2.02
N GLY A 480 21.19 34.37 -0.71
CA GLY A 480 20.68 35.47 0.11
C GLY A 480 19.20 35.33 0.50
N ASN A 481 18.70 36.33 1.23
CA ASN A 481 17.31 36.35 1.68
C ASN A 481 16.32 36.47 0.52
N SER A 482 15.17 35.82 0.63
CA SER A 482 14.19 35.70 -0.44
C SER A 482 13.64 37.05 -0.93
N ALA A 483 13.51 38.02 -0.02
CA ALA A 483 13.01 39.36 -0.33
C ALA A 483 13.95 40.18 -1.24
N GLU A 484 15.25 39.88 -1.21
CA GLU A 484 16.30 40.58 -1.97
C GLU A 484 16.73 39.80 -3.21
N ALA A 485 16.37 38.52 -3.30
CA ALA A 485 16.79 37.62 -4.35
C ALA A 485 16.16 37.94 -5.72
N SER A 486 17.03 38.08 -6.73
CA SER A 486 16.59 38.27 -8.13
C SER A 486 15.94 37.01 -8.71
N ILE A 487 15.19 37.17 -9.81
CA ILE A 487 14.63 36.03 -10.57
C ILE A 487 15.74 35.07 -11.03
N GLY A 488 16.95 35.58 -11.32
CA GLY A 488 18.10 34.77 -11.70
C GLY A 488 18.56 33.84 -10.58
N VAL A 489 18.65 34.38 -9.35
CA VAL A 489 18.99 33.61 -8.14
C VAL A 489 17.95 32.51 -7.89
N TRP A 490 16.66 32.86 -7.97
CA TRP A 490 15.57 31.88 -7.83
C TRP A 490 15.69 30.73 -8.84
N ARG A 491 16.02 31.02 -10.10
CA ARG A 491 16.21 29.99 -11.13
C ARG A 491 17.43 29.12 -10.86
N ALA A 492 18.54 29.72 -10.43
CA ALA A 492 19.76 28.99 -10.11
C ALA A 492 19.53 27.99 -8.96
N VAL A 493 18.94 28.46 -7.85
CA VAL A 493 18.61 27.60 -6.71
C VAL A 493 17.65 26.47 -7.09
N VAL A 494 16.59 26.77 -7.85
CA VAL A 494 15.64 25.74 -8.33
C VAL A 494 16.34 24.68 -9.17
N ALA A 495 17.20 25.08 -10.12
CA ALA A 495 17.95 24.14 -10.95
C ALA A 495 18.96 23.31 -10.14
N GLY A 496 19.63 23.94 -9.16
CA GLY A 496 20.55 23.25 -8.25
C GLY A 496 19.85 22.19 -7.41
N LEU A 497 18.70 22.53 -6.80
CA LEU A 497 17.88 21.59 -6.04
C LEU A 497 17.38 20.42 -6.90
N GLN A 498 17.02 20.66 -8.17
CA GLN A 498 16.62 19.59 -9.08
C GLN A 498 17.77 18.62 -9.37
N ARG A 499 18.99 19.13 -9.58
CA ARG A 499 20.19 18.28 -9.78
C ARG A 499 20.51 17.47 -8.52
N MET A 500 20.56 18.13 -7.36
CA MET A 500 20.80 17.44 -6.09
C MET A 500 19.70 16.43 -5.77
N GLY A 501 18.44 16.77 -6.05
CA GLY A 501 17.28 15.90 -5.83
C GLY A 501 17.37 14.60 -6.63
N ALA A 502 17.84 14.66 -7.87
CA ALA A 502 18.08 13.47 -8.68
C ALA A 502 19.17 12.56 -8.08
N MET A 503 20.24 13.16 -7.52
CA MET A 503 21.30 12.40 -6.83
C MET A 503 20.77 11.74 -5.55
N ALA A 504 20.03 12.48 -4.73
CA ALA A 504 19.48 11.98 -3.49
C ALA A 504 18.45 10.85 -3.71
N ALA A 505 17.60 10.98 -4.73
CA ALA A 505 16.64 9.96 -5.13
C ALA A 505 17.31 8.64 -5.55
N ALA A 506 18.48 8.70 -6.20
CA ALA A 506 19.21 7.50 -6.63
C ALA A 506 19.70 6.64 -5.45
N VAL A 507 19.83 7.21 -4.25
CA VAL A 507 20.27 6.53 -3.03
C VAL A 507 19.19 6.46 -1.96
N GLY A 508 17.95 6.90 -2.25
CA GLY A 508 16.83 6.85 -1.31
C GLY A 508 16.88 7.88 -0.18
N VAL A 509 17.63 8.98 -0.34
CA VAL A 509 17.75 10.05 0.65
C VAL A 509 16.85 11.24 0.28
N THR A 510 16.24 11.88 1.28
CA THR A 510 15.37 13.05 1.14
C THR A 510 16.18 14.32 1.45
N LEU A 511 16.02 15.36 0.62
CA LEU A 511 16.64 16.67 0.89
C LEU A 511 15.76 17.48 1.84
N ALA A 512 16.33 18.04 2.90
CA ALA A 512 15.61 18.84 3.89
C ALA A 512 16.11 20.29 3.89
N LEU A 513 15.27 21.21 3.41
CA LEU A 513 15.55 22.65 3.43
C LEU A 513 15.42 23.18 4.85
N GLU A 514 16.48 23.74 5.41
CA GLU A 514 16.42 24.30 6.76
C GLU A 514 15.98 25.76 6.75
N THR A 515 14.88 26.09 7.42
CA THR A 515 14.39 27.48 7.47
C THR A 515 15.40 28.42 8.12
N HIS A 516 16.04 29.31 7.35
CA HIS A 516 17.21 30.06 7.82
C HIS A 516 17.47 31.32 6.98
N ASP A 517 17.98 32.37 7.62
CA ASP A 517 18.42 33.61 6.95
C ASP A 517 19.59 33.34 5.97
N GLY A 518 19.74 34.16 4.94
CA GLY A 518 20.77 34.02 3.90
C GLY A 518 20.42 33.04 2.79
N HIS A 519 19.20 32.49 2.81
CA HIS A 519 18.71 31.53 1.85
C HIS A 519 17.29 31.87 1.38
N LEU A 520 16.85 31.26 0.27
CA LEU A 520 15.50 31.47 -0.27
C LEU A 520 14.39 30.81 0.57
N HIS A 521 14.75 30.05 1.60
CA HIS A 521 13.84 29.41 2.55
C HIS A 521 13.93 30.09 3.93
N ASP A 522 14.03 31.42 3.95
CA ASP A 522 14.11 32.29 5.14
C ASP A 522 12.74 32.62 5.76
N THR A 523 11.65 32.39 5.03
CA THR A 523 10.26 32.59 5.49
C THR A 523 9.37 31.40 5.13
N THR A 524 8.24 31.26 5.81
CA THR A 524 7.23 30.22 5.49
C THR A 524 6.75 30.31 4.04
N ASP A 525 6.44 31.52 3.57
CA ASP A 525 5.91 31.75 2.22
C ASP A 525 6.94 31.45 1.14
N SER A 526 8.18 31.87 1.37
CA SER A 526 9.27 31.64 0.43
C SER A 526 9.65 30.16 0.37
N THR A 527 9.67 29.48 1.51
CA THR A 527 9.88 28.02 1.59
C THR A 527 8.82 27.26 0.79
N LEU A 528 7.53 27.57 1.00
CA LEU A 528 6.43 26.95 0.24
C LEU A 528 6.52 27.26 -1.27
N ARG A 529 6.92 28.48 -1.64
CA ARG A 529 7.17 28.84 -3.03
C ARG A 529 8.30 28.00 -3.62
N LEU A 530 9.41 27.85 -2.90
CA LEU A 530 10.56 27.11 -3.37
C LEU A 530 10.23 25.62 -3.58
N ILE A 531 9.53 25.00 -2.64
CA ILE A 531 9.06 23.60 -2.78
C ILE A 531 8.23 23.42 -4.05
N ARG A 532 7.26 24.33 -4.30
CA ARG A 532 6.42 24.28 -5.50
C ARG A 532 7.22 24.48 -6.80
N GLN A 533 8.20 25.37 -6.80
CA GLN A 533 8.99 25.70 -8.00
C GLN A 533 10.06 24.65 -8.30
N ALA A 534 10.72 24.11 -7.28
CA ALA A 534 11.69 23.04 -7.42
C ALA A 534 11.01 21.76 -7.95
N ASN A 535 9.83 21.43 -7.42
CA ASN A 535 9.05 20.25 -7.79
C ASN A 535 9.89 18.96 -7.79
N VAL A 536 10.73 18.83 -6.76
CA VAL A 536 11.60 17.68 -6.56
C VAL A 536 10.86 16.64 -5.73
N PRO A 537 10.74 15.39 -6.21
CA PRO A 537 10.22 14.29 -5.39
C PRO A 537 11.07 14.15 -4.13
N HIS A 538 10.44 14.02 -2.96
CA HIS A 538 11.14 13.89 -1.68
C HIS A 538 12.00 15.12 -1.29
N LEU A 539 11.51 16.33 -1.59
CA LEU A 539 11.97 17.57 -0.97
C LEU A 539 11.14 17.87 0.28
N ALA A 540 11.82 18.03 1.40
CA ALA A 540 11.25 18.24 2.74
C ALA A 540 11.76 19.53 3.37
N VAL A 541 11.24 19.82 4.56
CA VAL A 541 11.65 20.94 5.41
C VAL A 541 12.30 20.39 6.68
N ASN A 542 13.50 20.90 6.98
CA ASN A 542 14.03 20.95 8.33
C ASN A 542 13.51 22.25 8.97
N LEU A 543 12.50 22.14 9.84
CA LEU A 543 11.87 23.33 10.38
C LEU A 543 12.66 23.82 11.59
N ASP A 544 13.55 24.78 11.34
CA ASP A 544 14.10 25.61 12.41
C ASP A 544 13.14 26.74 12.69
N ILE A 545 12.32 26.51 13.71
CA ILE A 545 11.24 27.42 14.05
C ILE A 545 11.75 28.72 14.68
N CYS A 546 12.91 28.67 15.34
CA CYS A 546 13.47 29.83 16.02
C CYS A 546 13.98 30.87 15.02
N ASN A 547 14.52 30.42 13.88
CA ASN A 547 14.91 31.33 12.80
C ASN A 547 13.67 32.07 12.22
N LEU A 548 12.55 31.38 12.03
CA LEU A 548 11.30 32.02 11.59
C LEU A 548 10.72 32.98 12.64
N TYR A 549 10.80 32.61 13.92
CA TYR A 549 10.43 33.51 15.02
C TYR A 549 11.28 34.79 15.04
N ALA A 550 12.60 34.66 14.87
CA ALA A 550 13.53 35.80 14.82
C ALA A 550 13.24 36.74 13.61
N ARG A 551 12.64 36.20 12.55
CA ARG A 551 12.11 36.94 11.39
C ARG A 551 10.76 37.62 11.65
N GLY A 552 10.14 37.38 12.80
CA GLY A 552 8.85 37.93 13.21
C GLY A 552 7.64 37.10 12.80
N GLU A 553 7.84 35.84 12.37
CA GLU A 553 6.72 34.93 12.10
C GLU A 553 6.15 34.34 13.39
N ASP A 554 4.84 34.06 13.37
CA ASP A 554 4.17 33.30 14.43
C ASP A 554 4.54 31.81 14.32
N PRO A 555 5.19 31.21 15.33
CA PRO A 555 5.67 29.83 15.26
C PRO A 555 4.58 28.79 15.01
N VAL A 556 3.41 28.96 15.61
CA VAL A 556 2.30 27.99 15.51
C VAL A 556 1.65 28.07 14.13
N ALA A 557 1.51 29.26 13.57
CA ALA A 557 1.03 29.48 12.21
C ALA A 557 2.01 28.93 11.17
N ALA A 558 3.32 29.14 11.36
CA ALA A 558 4.36 28.59 10.50
C ALA A 558 4.33 27.06 10.51
N LEU A 559 4.27 26.41 11.69
CA LEU A 559 4.12 24.97 11.83
C LEU A 559 2.92 24.45 11.06
N LYS A 560 1.72 25.00 11.28
CA LYS A 560 0.48 24.55 10.58
C LYS A 560 0.57 24.62 9.06
N ARG A 561 1.33 25.58 8.52
CA ARG A 561 1.50 25.77 7.07
C ARG A 561 2.55 24.83 6.49
N LEU A 562 3.60 24.54 7.23
CA LEU A 562 4.74 23.74 6.77
C LEU A 562 4.65 22.26 7.15
N GLU A 563 3.84 21.89 8.15
CA GLU A 563 3.70 20.54 8.73
C GLU A 563 3.73 19.41 7.68
N PRO A 564 3.00 19.47 6.55
CA PRO A 564 3.02 18.39 5.55
C PRO A 564 4.42 18.09 4.96
N TYR A 565 5.30 19.10 4.95
CA TYR A 565 6.65 19.04 4.40
C TYR A 565 7.72 18.82 5.45
N VAL A 566 7.43 19.02 6.74
CA VAL A 566 8.42 18.88 7.82
C VAL A 566 8.80 17.40 7.98
N ARG A 567 10.10 17.14 8.12
CA ARG A 567 10.62 15.80 8.46
C ARG A 567 11.47 15.81 9.72
N ILE A 568 12.07 16.93 10.05
CA ILE A 568 12.84 17.15 11.28
C ILE A 568 12.63 18.61 11.74
N LEU A 569 12.60 18.86 13.05
CA LEU A 569 12.63 20.21 13.62
C LEU A 569 13.98 20.48 14.25
N HIS A 570 14.50 21.68 14.07
CA HIS A 570 15.59 22.22 14.88
C HIS A 570 14.99 23.08 16.01
N LEU A 571 15.38 22.76 17.23
CA LEU A 571 15.00 23.49 18.43
C LEU A 571 16.23 24.17 19.02
N LYS A 572 16.22 25.50 18.98
CA LYS A 572 17.18 26.37 19.68
C LYS A 572 16.47 27.60 20.19
N ASN A 573 16.96 28.23 21.24
CA ASN A 573 16.41 29.51 21.69
C ASN A 573 17.45 30.63 21.64
N VAL A 574 16.93 31.86 21.59
CA VAL A 574 17.69 33.08 21.32
C VAL A 574 17.31 34.19 22.30
N ARG A 575 18.18 35.18 22.45
CA ARG A 575 17.85 36.49 23.01
C ARG A 575 18.15 37.59 22.02
N CYS A 576 17.41 38.70 22.08
CA CYS A 576 17.71 39.89 21.29
C CYS A 576 18.39 40.94 22.16
N GLU A 577 19.65 41.26 21.86
CA GLU A 577 20.42 42.31 22.53
C GLU A 577 20.93 43.31 21.49
N GLY A 578 20.60 44.60 21.66
CA GLY A 578 21.05 45.66 20.74
C GLY A 578 20.59 45.46 19.29
N GLY A 579 19.43 44.80 19.08
CA GLY A 579 18.90 44.49 17.75
C GLY A 579 19.57 43.30 17.06
N ARG A 580 20.38 42.51 17.78
CA ARG A 580 21.01 41.29 17.28
C ARG A 580 20.53 40.08 18.07
N TRP A 581 20.18 39.02 17.34
CA TRP A 581 19.82 37.73 17.91
C TRP A 581 21.06 36.92 18.28
N GLN A 582 21.09 36.37 19.49
CA GLN A 582 22.16 35.50 19.98
C GLN A 582 21.55 34.16 20.43
N SER A 583 22.04 33.05 19.89
CA SER A 583 21.64 31.69 20.29
C SER A 583 22.48 31.18 21.48
N GLY A 584 22.14 29.98 21.97
CA GLY A 584 22.88 29.30 23.03
C GLY A 584 22.29 29.48 24.43
N LEU A 585 20.96 29.60 24.49
CA LEU A 585 20.18 29.64 25.72
C LEU A 585 19.28 28.41 25.82
N PRO A 586 18.92 27.99 27.04
CA PRO A 586 17.95 26.93 27.24
C PRO A 586 16.64 27.17 26.50
N LEU A 587 15.98 26.10 26.03
CA LEU A 587 14.69 26.24 25.34
C LEU A 587 13.65 26.95 26.23
N GLU A 588 13.70 26.73 27.54
CA GLU A 588 12.81 27.36 28.51
C GLU A 588 13.10 28.83 28.83
N ASP A 589 14.30 29.32 28.55
CA ASP A 589 14.79 30.63 29.04
C ASP A 589 14.96 31.70 27.97
N GLY A 590 14.85 31.36 26.69
CA GLY A 590 15.01 32.32 25.59
C GLY A 590 13.72 33.08 25.23
N ALA A 591 13.81 33.89 24.18
CA ALA A 591 12.76 34.81 23.76
C ALA A 591 11.57 34.12 23.10
N MET A 592 11.78 32.98 22.41
CA MET A 592 10.69 32.22 21.82
C MET A 592 9.99 31.37 22.88
N ASP A 593 8.66 31.46 22.96
CA ASP A 593 7.83 30.64 23.85
C ASP A 593 7.71 29.20 23.31
N TYR A 594 8.67 28.36 23.71
CA TYR A 594 8.65 26.94 23.38
C TYR A 594 7.54 26.16 24.08
N GLN A 595 7.00 26.64 25.20
CA GLN A 595 5.91 25.92 25.88
C GLN A 595 4.66 25.94 25.01
N THR A 596 4.28 27.11 24.49
CA THR A 596 3.15 27.24 23.56
C THR A 596 3.41 26.49 22.25
N PHE A 597 4.62 26.58 21.70
CA PHE A 597 4.97 25.90 20.44
C PHE A 597 4.93 24.38 20.58
N LEU A 598 5.54 23.80 21.61
CA LEU A 598 5.58 22.36 21.83
C LEU A 598 4.20 21.79 22.17
N ALA A 599 3.33 22.55 22.85
CA ALA A 599 1.93 22.16 23.03
C ALA A 599 1.20 22.06 21.68
N ALA A 600 1.38 23.04 20.79
CA ALA A 600 0.80 22.97 19.44
C ALA A 600 1.39 21.83 18.60
N LEU A 601 2.68 21.52 18.78
CA LEU A 601 3.34 20.39 18.12
C LEU A 601 2.81 19.04 18.64
N ALA A 602 2.54 18.92 19.95
CA ALA A 602 1.94 17.72 20.55
C ALA A 602 0.56 17.40 19.97
N ASP A 603 -0.22 18.43 19.63
CA ASP A 603 -1.54 18.33 18.99
C ASP A 603 -1.47 18.11 17.46
N SER A 604 -0.28 18.21 16.87
CA SER A 604 -0.07 18.01 15.43
C SER A 604 0.10 16.53 15.07
N ARG A 605 0.06 16.23 13.77
CA ARG A 605 0.35 14.89 13.23
C ARG A 605 1.85 14.62 13.10
N TYR A 606 2.69 15.58 13.44
CA TYR A 606 4.13 15.43 13.36
C TYR A 606 4.62 14.29 14.27
N ASP A 607 5.42 13.39 13.70
CA ASP A 607 5.95 12.19 14.34
C ASP A 607 7.45 11.96 14.08
N GLY A 608 8.14 12.96 13.53
CA GLY A 608 9.56 12.89 13.27
C GLY A 608 10.42 13.27 14.49
N TYR A 609 11.66 13.68 14.20
CA TYR A 609 12.62 14.09 15.21
C TYR A 609 12.50 15.57 15.60
N VAL A 610 12.51 15.83 16.91
CA VAL A 610 12.85 17.14 17.47
C VAL A 610 14.34 17.14 17.82
N SER A 611 15.15 17.81 17.00
CA SER A 611 16.60 17.91 17.15
C SER A 611 16.97 19.16 17.94
N VAL A 612 17.63 18.99 19.08
CA VAL A 612 18.15 20.13 19.86
C VAL A 612 19.45 20.64 19.22
N GLU A 613 19.45 21.91 18.84
CA GLU A 613 20.60 22.57 18.22
C GLU A 613 21.25 23.56 19.19
N TRP A 614 22.29 23.11 19.90
CA TRP A 614 22.93 23.90 20.94
C TRP A 614 24.20 24.62 20.46
N PHE A 615 24.22 25.95 20.63
CA PHE A 615 25.39 26.79 20.34
C PHE A 615 26.03 27.41 21.60
N GLY A 616 25.47 27.16 22.78
CA GLY A 616 25.95 27.68 24.05
C GLY A 616 27.15 26.90 24.61
N PRO A 617 27.67 27.30 25.78
CA PRO A 617 28.69 26.54 26.50
C PRO A 617 28.11 25.24 27.10
N ALA A 618 28.98 24.37 27.61
CA ALA A 618 28.63 23.17 28.38
C ALA A 618 27.58 22.24 27.70
N PRO A 619 27.87 21.74 26.48
CA PRO A 619 26.91 20.96 25.70
C PRO A 619 26.43 19.67 26.40
N ASP A 620 27.25 19.04 27.25
CA ASP A 620 26.85 17.86 28.03
C ASP A 620 25.72 18.16 29.04
N ALA A 621 25.81 19.31 29.72
CA ALA A 621 24.78 19.74 30.67
C ALA A 621 23.51 20.20 29.93
N ALA A 622 23.67 20.86 28.78
CA ALA A 622 22.56 21.23 27.92
C ALA A 622 21.81 20.01 27.40
N ALA A 623 22.52 18.99 26.90
CA ALA A 623 21.90 17.76 26.40
C ALA A 623 20.96 17.12 27.45
N VAL A 624 21.36 17.06 28.71
CA VAL A 624 20.53 16.51 29.80
C VAL A 624 19.34 17.40 30.14
N SER A 625 19.56 18.71 30.28
CA SER A 625 18.51 19.65 30.69
C SER A 625 17.45 19.85 29.60
N GLU A 626 17.86 19.97 28.33
CA GLU A 626 16.95 20.12 27.20
C GLU A 626 16.05 18.91 27.00
N LEU A 627 16.60 17.69 27.10
CA LEU A 627 15.79 16.48 27.00
C LEU A 627 14.78 16.37 28.15
N ALA A 628 15.18 16.78 29.36
CA ALA A 628 14.27 16.84 30.50
C ALA A 628 13.13 17.84 30.28
N TYR A 629 13.43 19.01 29.68
CA TYR A 629 12.43 19.99 29.29
C TYR A 629 11.45 19.42 28.25
N LEU A 630 11.95 18.83 27.16
CA LEU A 630 11.12 18.22 26.11
C LEU A 630 10.21 17.12 26.67
N ARG A 631 10.72 16.23 27.53
CA ARG A 631 9.93 15.19 28.20
C ARG A 631 8.82 15.78 29.08
N ARG A 632 9.11 16.87 29.78
CA ARG A 632 8.15 17.54 30.66
C ARG A 632 6.99 18.16 29.87
N VAL A 633 7.26 18.76 28.71
CA VAL A 633 6.25 19.49 27.93
C VAL A 633 5.50 18.55 26.97
N LEU A 634 6.20 17.66 26.27
CA LEU A 634 5.59 16.74 25.30
C LEU A 634 4.98 15.49 25.93
N GLY A 635 5.38 15.12 27.16
CA GLY A 635 4.84 13.97 27.87
C GLY A 635 4.88 12.69 27.02
N GLY A 636 3.74 12.00 26.93
CA GLY A 636 3.60 10.77 26.13
C GLY A 636 3.68 10.96 24.60
N ARG A 637 3.79 12.20 24.09
CA ARG A 637 4.05 12.47 22.67
C ARG A 637 5.53 12.40 22.31
N LEU A 638 6.43 12.26 23.29
CA LEU A 638 7.85 12.01 23.07
C LEU A 638 8.19 10.59 23.52
N GLU A 639 8.90 9.84 22.68
CA GLU A 639 9.30 8.47 22.97
C GLU A 639 10.15 8.37 24.27
N GLY A 640 9.80 7.41 25.12
CA GLY A 640 10.56 7.07 26.33
C GLY A 640 11.72 6.12 26.00
N LYS A 641 12.77 6.12 26.82
CA LYS A 641 13.96 5.25 26.61
C LYS A 641 13.66 3.74 26.78
N ASP A 642 12.48 3.39 27.29
CA ASP A 642 12.06 2.03 27.64
C ASP A 642 10.80 1.55 26.85
N ALA A 643 10.52 2.12 25.67
CA ALA A 643 9.39 1.72 24.83
C ALA A 643 9.75 0.57 23.87
#